data_AF-A0AA35J9Y1-F1
#
_entry.id   AF-A0AA35J9Y1-F1
#
_cell.length_a   1.000
_cell.length_b   1.000
_cell.length_c   1.000
_cell.angle_alpha   90.00
_cell.angle_beta   90.00
_cell.angle_gamma   90.00
#
_symmetry.space_group_name_H-M   'P 1'
#
loop_
_entity.id
_entity.type
_entity.pdbx_description
1 polymer ?
#
loop_
_entity_poly.entity_id
_entity_poly.type
_entity_poly.pdbx_seq_one_letter_code
_entity_poly.pdbx_strand_id
1 'polypeptide(L)'
;MKFIFRRCSSTHIGKLIKESLNTPELLSPQLERRSPLYQRSPNVKRTNSITDKWLKDALTRKDKLKEGKLRNVNLRLSVVLTTLQKLRTAYNPALYFALLNRIGTGHIIWLNKMGRPIDTLPYGRLPLEFFHELSNMLYNISLRPVNDKIALAKFSLQLLDHYYFLKAKAFTGKEEFQSNPKFLRNCAFLVAKSQSNYYLKVMQGLFTENSEGQLLIKLSQLAFYVETSQWTSVVESLPSCIFDFTVTNPKKRDRDIQILELFRPCFIKTLEILIAQDMEGEACHMLTSLYSNWNLHLDPHDSSNLVQLCENHSCLKVIEILNRLSLASTNIKQFGLEKLPFEIDLKECMHFLSKRNFQPFKQGAFLQSLSFKLGDLPSSLGVWRRYINEMDEQMRAECMPLPLKALFINILLAHLSLYKNFNFVLSLVEHIVYERELWKPFLLTENIIGNKENSGIHCFFHAMSQATCTKVALLTLFNQLNRMDYQFSVHDFLSMLKVCKTYSDCDFFYFIFYNFLIAHSHKFLQYDKFNGKFSWRLPTQIGDAISAWLSSLEIDIRENTDRVLQITDDVSESYVDVKSIDLEGHTVQPIDKLKLRRIFGERKTLFDMDSDVFQDCRAKRDKEVGMQACFTANDARYDLVLDLSYSKRIEDLLSYIISRQTQQKE
;
A
#
# COMPACT_ATOMS: atom_id res chain seq x y z
N MET A 1 7.79 -8.57 -30.62
CA MET A 1 8.98 -7.93 -30.00
C MET A 1 9.00 -8.30 -28.53
N LYS A 2 10.06 -8.97 -28.07
CA LYS A 2 10.19 -9.49 -26.69
C LYS A 2 10.51 -8.34 -25.71
N PHE A 3 9.57 -8.00 -24.83
CA PHE A 3 9.88 -7.22 -23.61
C PHE A 3 10.34 -8.21 -22.53
N ILE A 4 11.66 -8.41 -22.46
CA ILE A 4 12.28 -9.12 -21.35
C ILE A 4 12.22 -8.19 -20.14
N PHE A 5 11.41 -8.54 -19.15
CA PHE A 5 11.53 -8.10 -17.76
C PHE A 5 12.95 -8.44 -17.25
N ARG A 6 13.93 -7.57 -17.50
CA ARG A 6 15.16 -7.58 -16.71
C ARG A 6 14.84 -6.96 -15.35
N ARG A 7 14.37 -7.80 -14.42
CA ARG A 7 14.50 -7.55 -12.99
C ARG A 7 15.98 -7.30 -12.71
N CYS A 8 16.37 -6.05 -12.46
CA CYS A 8 17.66 -5.76 -11.85
C CYS A 8 17.63 -6.35 -10.43
N SER A 9 18.37 -7.42 -10.21
CA SER A 9 18.57 -7.99 -8.87
C SER A 9 19.22 -6.95 -7.96
N SER A 10 18.91 -7.01 -6.66
CA SER A 10 19.49 -6.18 -5.59
C SER A 10 21.02 -6.17 -5.56
N THR A 11 21.62 -7.30 -5.91
CA THR A 11 23.06 -7.49 -6.07
C THR A 11 23.67 -6.59 -7.15
N HIS A 12 22.91 -6.22 -8.18
CA HIS A 12 23.40 -5.39 -9.28
C HIS A 12 23.45 -3.89 -8.93
N ILE A 13 22.53 -3.39 -8.09
CA ILE A 13 22.52 -1.99 -7.63
C ILE A 13 23.59 -1.78 -6.56
N GLY A 14 23.71 -2.69 -5.58
CA GLY A 14 24.78 -2.67 -4.60
C GLY A 14 26.16 -2.77 -5.26
N LYS A 15 26.29 -3.59 -6.31
CA LYS A 15 27.50 -3.68 -7.14
C LYS A 15 27.74 -2.44 -8.00
N LEU A 16 26.72 -1.84 -8.62
CA LEU A 16 26.85 -0.57 -9.36
C LEU A 16 27.26 0.59 -8.46
N ILE A 17 26.71 0.66 -7.24
CA ILE A 17 27.11 1.62 -6.21
C ILE A 17 28.55 1.32 -5.78
N LYS A 18 28.91 0.06 -5.47
CA LYS A 18 30.26 -0.36 -5.08
C LYS A 18 31.32 -0.18 -6.18
N GLU A 19 30.98 -0.40 -7.44
CA GLU A 19 31.85 -0.20 -8.61
C GLU A 19 32.01 1.29 -8.95
N SER A 20 30.99 2.10 -8.69
CA SER A 20 31.10 3.57 -8.72
C SER A 20 31.93 4.11 -7.54
N LEU A 21 31.95 3.40 -6.41
CA LEU A 21 32.66 3.75 -5.17
C LEU A 21 34.15 3.39 -5.17
N ASN A 22 34.59 2.42 -5.98
CA ASN A 22 36.00 1.97 -6.03
C ASN A 22 36.90 2.83 -6.93
N THR A 23 36.40 3.93 -7.49
CA THR A 23 37.27 5.04 -7.91
C THR A 23 37.48 5.96 -6.72
N PRO A 24 38.61 5.87 -5.99
CA PRO A 24 38.87 6.66 -4.78
C PRO A 24 38.96 8.19 -5.01
N GLU A 25 38.64 8.68 -6.20
CA GLU A 25 38.80 10.09 -6.59
C GLU A 25 37.55 10.95 -6.30
N LEU A 26 36.36 10.36 -6.14
CA LEU A 26 35.12 11.13 -5.97
C LEU A 26 34.95 11.77 -4.58
N LEU A 27 35.63 11.26 -3.53
CA LEU A 27 35.38 11.65 -2.14
C LEU A 27 36.65 11.89 -1.30
N SER A 28 37.86 11.69 -1.84
CA SER A 28 39.11 11.92 -1.10
C SER A 28 39.68 13.33 -1.37
N PRO A 29 40.20 14.04 -0.34
CA PRO A 29 41.05 15.19 -0.60
C PRO A 29 42.33 14.68 -1.25
N GLN A 30 42.75 15.26 -2.37
CA GLN A 30 44.11 15.10 -2.87
C GLN A 30 45.07 15.71 -1.84
N LEU A 31 45.45 14.90 -0.85
CA LEU A 31 46.70 15.06 -0.13
C LEU A 31 47.79 14.76 -1.15
N GLU A 32 48.60 15.78 -1.41
CA GLU A 32 49.84 15.72 -2.16
C GLU A 32 50.51 14.36 -2.04
N ARG A 33 50.67 13.63 -3.14
CA ARG A 33 51.70 12.60 -3.25
C ARG A 33 52.07 12.32 -4.70
N ARG A 34 53.39 12.26 -4.84
CA ARG A 34 54.20 12.12 -6.05
C ARG A 34 53.78 10.92 -6.90
N SER A 35 53.98 11.09 -8.20
CA SER A 35 53.82 10.10 -9.26
C SER A 35 54.27 8.69 -8.88
N PRO A 36 53.47 7.66 -9.19
CA PRO A 36 54.01 6.35 -9.52
C PRO A 36 53.85 6.11 -11.03
N LEU A 37 54.99 5.91 -11.69
CA LEU A 37 55.09 5.27 -12.98
C LEU A 37 54.39 3.91 -12.91
N TYR A 38 53.26 3.73 -13.60
CA TYR A 38 52.74 2.41 -13.91
C TYR A 38 52.40 2.29 -15.40
N GLN A 39 52.85 1.16 -15.93
CA GLN A 39 53.00 0.81 -17.32
C GLN A 39 51.68 0.72 -18.09
N ARG A 40 51.76 1.09 -19.36
CA ARG A 40 50.73 0.92 -20.38
C ARG A 40 50.25 -0.53 -20.46
N SER A 41 48.93 -0.72 -20.44
CA SER A 41 48.25 -1.88 -21.01
C SER A 41 47.23 -1.40 -22.08
N PRO A 42 46.84 -2.28 -23.02
CA PRO A 42 46.74 -1.93 -24.44
C PRO A 42 45.43 -1.26 -24.86
N ASN A 43 45.53 -0.53 -25.97
CA ASN A 43 44.45 0.14 -26.70
C ASN A 43 43.24 -0.78 -26.99
N VAL A 44 42.24 -0.76 -26.11
CA VAL A 44 40.87 -1.12 -26.48
C VAL A 44 40.26 0.11 -27.13
N LYS A 45 39.98 0.04 -28.45
CA LYS A 45 39.21 1.07 -29.17
C LYS A 45 37.88 1.28 -28.45
N ARG A 46 37.78 2.30 -27.61
CA ARG A 46 36.55 2.70 -26.91
C ARG A 46 35.54 3.14 -27.95
N THR A 47 34.56 2.30 -28.25
CA THR A 47 33.29 2.73 -28.85
C THR A 47 32.67 3.74 -27.90
N ASN A 48 32.56 5.01 -28.32
CA ASN A 48 31.92 6.08 -27.55
C ASN A 48 30.55 5.58 -27.07
N SER A 49 30.38 5.50 -25.74
CA SER A 49 29.09 5.12 -25.15
C SER A 49 28.03 6.17 -25.50
N ILE A 50 26.75 5.85 -25.33
CA ILE A 50 25.65 6.83 -25.51
C ILE A 50 25.89 8.07 -24.63
N THR A 51 26.51 7.89 -23.47
CA THR A 51 26.92 8.97 -22.58
C THR A 51 28.08 9.80 -23.15
N ASP A 52 29.02 9.18 -23.89
CA ASP A 52 30.07 9.90 -24.62
C ASP A 52 29.51 10.71 -25.80
N LYS A 53 28.53 10.14 -26.52
CA LYS A 53 27.80 10.87 -27.57
C LYS A 53 27.01 12.03 -26.99
N TRP A 54 26.28 11.82 -25.89
CA TRP A 54 25.53 12.88 -25.23
C TRP A 54 26.43 13.99 -24.66
N LEU A 55 27.53 13.64 -23.97
CA LEU A 55 28.52 14.63 -23.50
C LEU A 55 29.07 15.41 -24.69
N LYS A 56 29.44 14.73 -25.79
CA LYS A 56 29.96 15.36 -27.01
C LYS A 56 28.92 16.25 -27.71
N ASP A 57 27.66 15.84 -27.76
CA ASP A 57 26.54 16.59 -28.34
C ASP A 57 26.14 17.79 -27.47
N ALA A 58 26.19 17.65 -26.14
CA ALA A 58 25.99 18.72 -25.18
C ALA A 58 27.14 19.74 -25.19
N LEU A 59 28.36 19.28 -25.50
CA LEU A 59 29.57 20.10 -25.67
C LEU A 59 29.66 20.82 -27.03
N THR A 60 28.96 20.37 -28.07
CA THR A 60 29.12 20.86 -29.45
C THR A 60 27.98 21.75 -29.98
N ARG A 61 26.91 21.98 -29.21
CA ARG A 61 25.89 22.97 -29.63
C ARG A 61 26.36 24.41 -29.39
N LYS A 62 26.81 25.02 -30.50
CA LYS A 62 27.15 26.44 -30.72
C LYS A 62 28.23 27.00 -29.79
N ASP A 63 29.46 26.55 -29.99
CA ASP A 63 30.56 27.44 -30.39
C ASP A 63 31.81 26.60 -30.64
N LYS A 64 32.45 26.80 -31.81
CA LYS A 64 33.70 26.15 -32.19
C LYS A 64 34.82 26.60 -31.24
N LEU A 65 35.03 25.90 -30.13
CA LEU A 65 36.22 26.07 -29.29
C LEU A 65 37.36 25.24 -29.87
N LYS A 66 38.38 25.94 -30.35
CA LYS A 66 39.58 25.41 -31.03
C LYS A 66 40.23 24.26 -30.24
N GLU A 67 40.51 23.15 -30.94
CA GLU A 67 41.08 21.87 -30.46
C GLU A 67 42.52 21.92 -29.90
N GLY A 68 43.02 23.08 -29.44
CA GLY A 68 44.44 23.25 -29.06
C GLY A 68 44.78 23.22 -27.56
N LYS A 69 43.81 23.25 -26.64
CA LYS A 69 44.07 23.36 -25.18
C LYS A 69 43.05 22.60 -24.32
N LEU A 70 42.93 21.29 -24.52
CA LEU A 70 42.11 20.43 -23.66
C LEU A 70 42.85 20.12 -22.34
N ARG A 71 42.84 21.07 -21.40
CA ARG A 71 43.04 20.74 -19.98
C ARG A 71 41.79 20.97 -19.12
N ASN A 72 40.86 21.82 -19.55
CA ASN A 72 39.62 22.09 -18.82
C ASN A 72 38.40 22.02 -19.75
N VAL A 73 37.37 21.27 -19.36
CA VAL A 73 36.09 21.17 -20.07
C VAL A 73 35.09 22.13 -19.43
N ASN A 74 34.54 23.07 -20.20
CA ASN A 74 33.54 24.00 -19.70
C ASN A 74 32.15 23.35 -19.76
N LEU A 75 31.48 23.16 -18.62
CA LEU A 75 30.14 22.59 -18.57
C LEU A 75 29.16 23.53 -17.86
N ARG A 76 27.99 23.74 -18.48
CA ARG A 76 26.89 24.46 -17.85
C ARG A 76 26.25 23.58 -16.79
N LEU A 77 26.30 24.04 -15.53
CA LEU A 77 25.74 23.33 -14.38
C LEU A 77 24.26 22.95 -14.58
N SER A 78 23.46 23.88 -15.12
CA SER A 78 22.03 23.68 -15.35
C SER A 78 21.71 22.53 -16.31
N VAL A 79 22.50 22.37 -17.38
CA VAL A 79 22.29 21.32 -18.40
C VAL A 79 22.57 19.95 -17.80
N VAL A 80 23.64 19.85 -17.01
CA VAL A 80 24.06 18.60 -16.36
C VAL A 80 23.05 18.19 -15.29
N LEU A 81 22.65 19.12 -14.40
CA LEU A 81 21.64 18.84 -13.37
C LEU A 81 20.29 18.43 -13.98
N THR A 82 19.83 19.11 -15.04
CA THR A 82 18.59 18.75 -15.74
C THR A 82 18.66 17.33 -16.31
N THR A 83 19.83 16.91 -16.75
CA THR A 83 20.04 15.57 -17.32
C THR A 83 20.05 14.51 -16.24
N LEU A 84 20.72 14.75 -15.11
CA LEU A 84 20.66 13.88 -13.94
C LEU A 84 19.21 13.74 -13.42
N GLN A 85 18.45 14.84 -13.36
CA GLN A 85 17.04 14.83 -12.97
C GLN A 85 16.17 14.01 -13.95
N LYS A 86 16.41 14.12 -15.27
CA LYS A 86 15.75 13.29 -16.29
C LYS A 86 16.08 11.81 -16.11
N LEU A 87 17.34 11.48 -15.82
CA LEU A 87 17.75 10.08 -15.58
C LEU A 87 17.15 9.52 -14.29
N ARG A 88 17.04 10.34 -13.23
CA ARG A 88 16.37 9.95 -11.98
C ARG A 88 14.87 9.72 -12.18
N THR A 89 14.19 10.61 -12.90
CA THR A 89 12.73 10.51 -13.17
C THR A 89 12.41 9.36 -14.12
N ALA A 90 13.24 9.12 -15.14
CA ALA A 90 13.14 7.96 -16.04
C ALA A 90 13.63 6.64 -15.39
N TYR A 91 14.01 6.68 -14.11
CA TYR A 91 14.49 5.54 -13.33
C TYR A 91 15.65 4.77 -14.01
N ASN A 92 16.72 5.47 -14.39
CA ASN A 92 17.91 4.85 -14.99
C ASN A 92 19.17 5.04 -14.11
N PRO A 93 19.30 4.29 -13.00
CA PRO A 93 20.38 4.46 -12.03
C PRO A 93 21.78 4.18 -12.62
N ALA A 94 21.89 3.23 -13.54
CA ALA A 94 23.18 2.89 -14.15
C ALA A 94 23.75 4.05 -14.98
N LEU A 95 22.94 4.65 -15.85
CA LEU A 95 23.36 5.82 -16.63
C LEU A 95 23.54 7.06 -15.76
N TYR A 96 22.73 7.21 -14.72
CA TYR A 96 22.87 8.30 -13.75
C TYR A 96 24.24 8.29 -13.08
N PHE A 97 24.64 7.16 -12.47
CA PHE A 97 25.92 7.06 -11.77
C PHE A 97 27.10 7.04 -12.74
N ALA A 98 26.95 6.46 -13.94
CA ALA A 98 27.99 6.54 -14.97
C ALA A 98 28.28 7.98 -15.41
N LEU A 99 27.24 8.81 -15.56
CA LEU A 99 27.39 10.23 -15.86
C LEU A 99 28.04 10.97 -14.69
N LEU A 100 27.57 10.73 -13.46
CA LEU A 100 28.10 11.36 -12.25
C LEU A 100 29.59 11.04 -12.03
N ASN A 101 30.01 9.79 -12.20
CA ASN A 101 31.41 9.38 -12.05
C ASN A 101 32.32 10.05 -13.09
N ARG A 102 31.84 10.18 -14.33
CA ARG A 102 32.60 10.85 -15.41
C ARG A 102 32.73 12.36 -15.19
N ILE A 103 31.73 12.97 -14.56
CA ILE A 103 31.79 14.37 -14.16
C ILE A 103 32.75 14.55 -12.97
N GLY A 104 32.70 13.67 -11.97
CA GLY A 104 33.55 13.76 -10.78
C GLY A 104 35.03 13.47 -11.02
N THR A 105 35.37 12.79 -12.12
CA THR A 105 36.76 12.47 -12.52
C THR A 105 37.33 13.42 -13.58
N GLY A 106 36.53 14.38 -14.07
CA GLY A 106 36.94 15.33 -15.12
C GLY A 106 37.41 16.68 -14.57
N HIS A 107 38.43 17.29 -15.18
CA HIS A 107 38.80 18.69 -14.95
C HIS A 107 37.77 19.62 -15.63
N ILE A 108 36.71 19.95 -14.89
CA ILE A 108 35.58 20.74 -15.38
C ILE A 108 35.58 22.14 -14.78
N ILE A 109 35.43 23.15 -15.63
CA ILE A 109 35.06 24.51 -15.21
C ILE A 109 33.55 24.62 -15.30
N TRP A 110 32.92 24.84 -14.15
CA TRP A 110 31.47 24.96 -14.04
C TRP A 110 31.01 26.34 -14.48
N LEU A 111 30.06 26.41 -15.40
CA LEU A 111 29.44 27.65 -15.85
C LEU A 111 28.02 27.78 -15.30
N ASN A 112 27.67 28.98 -14.83
CA ASN A 112 26.30 29.31 -14.43
C ASN A 112 25.36 29.48 -15.65
N LYS A 113 24.08 29.80 -15.40
CA LYS A 113 23.08 30.00 -16.48
C LYS A 113 23.48 31.11 -17.47
N MET A 114 24.26 32.09 -17.02
CA MET A 114 24.76 33.22 -17.82
C MET A 114 26.10 32.93 -18.49
N GLY A 115 26.63 31.70 -18.38
CA GLY A 115 27.90 31.30 -18.98
C GLY A 115 29.15 31.79 -18.24
N ARG A 116 29.01 32.35 -17.03
CA ARG A 116 30.15 32.78 -16.20
C ARG A 116 30.69 31.61 -15.38
N PRO A 117 32.01 31.51 -15.17
CA PRO A 117 32.59 30.49 -14.32
C PRO A 117 32.07 30.63 -12.88
N ILE A 118 31.80 29.49 -12.27
CA ILE A 118 31.45 29.35 -10.86
C ILE A 118 32.75 29.05 -10.12
N ASP A 119 33.13 29.90 -9.18
CA ASP A 119 34.27 29.66 -8.32
C ASP A 119 33.94 28.53 -7.33
N THR A 120 34.26 27.30 -7.72
CA THR A 120 34.23 26.15 -6.80
C THR A 120 35.55 26.13 -6.04
N LEU A 121 35.58 26.66 -4.82
CA LEU A 121 36.75 26.59 -3.94
C LEU A 121 36.68 25.36 -3.02
N PRO A 122 37.71 24.50 -2.97
CA PRO A 122 38.92 24.50 -3.82
C PRO A 122 38.64 23.99 -5.25
N TYR A 123 39.42 24.49 -6.21
CA TYR A 123 39.34 24.16 -7.65
C TYR A 123 39.25 22.64 -7.90
N GLY A 124 38.29 22.22 -8.73
CA GLY A 124 38.11 20.83 -9.13
C GLY A 124 37.06 20.03 -8.35
N ARG A 125 36.30 20.66 -7.44
CA ARG A 125 35.21 19.99 -6.72
C ARG A 125 33.83 20.22 -7.35
N LEU A 126 32.91 19.27 -7.12
CA LEU A 126 31.51 19.34 -7.54
C LEU A 126 30.78 20.48 -6.81
N PRO A 127 29.99 21.32 -7.53
CA PRO A 127 29.07 22.28 -6.92
C PRO A 127 28.09 21.62 -5.93
N LEU A 128 27.65 22.39 -4.92
CA LEU A 128 26.76 21.90 -3.84
C LEU A 128 25.43 21.33 -4.37
N GLU A 129 24.95 21.84 -5.50
CA GLU A 129 23.71 21.38 -6.14
C GLU A 129 23.76 19.90 -6.56
N PHE A 130 24.95 19.35 -6.82
CA PHE A 130 25.12 17.91 -7.09
C PHE A 130 24.85 17.06 -5.84
N PHE A 131 25.20 17.55 -4.65
CA PHE A 131 24.91 16.85 -3.39
C PHE A 131 23.40 16.77 -3.16
N HIS A 132 22.66 17.84 -3.50
CA HIS A 132 21.20 17.87 -3.42
C HIS A 132 20.55 16.89 -4.40
N GLU A 133 21.00 16.84 -5.65
CA GLU A 133 20.45 15.91 -6.64
C GLU A 133 20.80 14.46 -6.32
N LEU A 134 22.02 14.21 -5.83
CA LEU A 134 22.46 12.89 -5.39
C LEU A 134 21.64 12.38 -4.21
N SER A 135 21.34 13.21 -3.20
CA SER A 135 20.47 12.79 -2.09
C SER A 135 19.05 12.43 -2.56
N ASN A 136 18.51 13.15 -3.55
CA ASN A 136 17.22 12.82 -4.16
C ASN A 136 17.25 11.47 -4.89
N MET A 137 18.34 11.17 -5.61
CA MET A 137 18.50 9.88 -6.29
C MET A 137 18.59 8.72 -5.30
N LEU A 138 19.39 8.86 -4.24
CA LEU A 138 19.53 7.84 -3.20
C LEU A 138 18.22 7.59 -2.47
N TYR A 139 17.49 8.67 -2.14
CA TYR A 139 16.17 8.56 -1.55
C TYR A 139 15.21 7.80 -2.47
N ASN A 140 15.17 8.15 -3.77
CA ASN A 140 14.35 7.45 -4.77
C ASN A 140 14.70 5.96 -4.90
N ILE A 141 16.00 5.62 -4.85
CA ILE A 141 16.43 4.21 -4.81
C ILE A 141 15.82 3.54 -3.58
N SER A 142 15.96 4.14 -2.39
CA SER A 142 15.52 3.58 -1.11
C SER A 142 14.01 3.28 -0.97
N LEU A 143 13.18 3.78 -1.88
CA LEU A 143 11.75 3.49 -1.89
C LEU A 143 11.45 2.05 -2.32
N ARG A 144 12.42 1.33 -2.89
CA ARG A 144 12.24 -0.08 -3.28
C ARG A 144 12.60 -1.06 -2.13
N PRO A 145 11.88 -2.19 -2.01
CA PRO A 145 12.06 -3.15 -0.91
C PRO A 145 13.39 -3.92 -0.95
N VAL A 146 14.04 -4.03 -2.12
CA VAL A 146 15.20 -4.92 -2.32
C VAL A 146 16.56 -4.21 -2.24
N ASN A 147 16.67 -3.05 -1.58
CA ASN A 147 17.94 -2.30 -1.53
C ASN A 147 18.78 -2.59 -0.29
N ASP A 148 20.11 -2.55 -0.43
CA ASP A 148 21.07 -2.64 0.67
C ASP A 148 21.03 -1.35 1.54
N LYS A 149 20.20 -1.38 2.58
CA LYS A 149 19.93 -0.24 3.47
C LYS A 149 21.18 0.22 4.23
N ILE A 150 22.12 -0.69 4.53
CA ILE A 150 23.36 -0.36 5.23
C ILE A 150 24.31 0.40 4.31
N ALA A 151 24.46 -0.04 3.06
CA ALA A 151 25.30 0.65 2.09
C ALA A 151 24.79 2.08 1.83
N LEU A 152 23.47 2.26 1.71
CA LEU A 152 22.85 3.58 1.55
C LEU A 152 23.07 4.50 2.76
N ALA A 153 23.01 3.96 3.98
CA ALA A 153 23.28 4.73 5.20
C ALA A 153 24.75 5.18 5.28
N LYS A 154 25.71 4.29 5.03
CA LYS A 154 27.15 4.63 4.98
C LYS A 154 27.41 5.74 3.95
N PHE A 155 26.82 5.63 2.78
CA PHE A 155 26.95 6.64 1.73
C PHE A 155 26.36 7.98 2.15
N SER A 156 25.18 7.97 2.77
CA SER A 156 24.50 9.18 3.23
C SER A 156 25.31 9.90 4.31
N LEU A 157 25.96 9.16 5.22
CA LEU A 157 26.87 9.71 6.22
C LEU A 157 28.10 10.37 5.58
N GLN A 158 28.74 9.70 4.62
CA GLN A 158 29.89 10.26 3.88
C GLN A 158 29.50 11.52 3.11
N LEU A 159 28.34 11.51 2.48
CA LEU A 159 27.80 12.65 1.74
C LEU A 159 27.55 13.85 2.67
N LEU A 160 26.99 13.58 3.85
CA LEU A 160 26.70 14.57 4.88
C LEU A 160 27.98 15.18 5.48
N ASP A 161 28.94 14.33 5.85
CA ASP A 161 30.24 14.75 6.38
C ASP A 161 30.99 15.64 5.37
N HIS A 162 31.01 15.24 4.09
CA HIS A 162 31.65 16.04 3.04
C HIS A 162 30.92 17.38 2.78
N TYR A 163 29.59 17.38 2.84
CA TYR A 163 28.79 18.59 2.72
C TYR A 163 29.13 19.60 3.81
N TYR A 164 29.28 19.15 5.07
CA TYR A 164 29.70 20.01 6.18
C TYR A 164 31.17 20.41 6.14
N PHE A 165 32.06 19.52 5.68
CA PHE A 165 33.46 19.87 5.44
C PHE A 165 33.61 20.99 4.40
N LEU A 166 32.87 20.93 3.30
CA LEU A 166 32.86 21.98 2.27
C LEU A 166 32.34 23.30 2.82
N LYS A 167 31.30 23.27 3.66
CA LYS A 167 30.78 24.45 4.37
C LYS A 167 31.87 25.13 5.22
N ALA A 168 32.61 24.36 6.01
CA ALA A 168 33.63 24.91 6.92
C ALA A 168 34.83 25.54 6.18
N LYS A 169 35.15 25.09 4.96
CA LYS A 169 36.32 25.57 4.19
C LYS A 169 36.00 26.60 3.10
N ALA A 170 34.78 26.62 2.57
CA ALA A 170 34.42 27.50 1.44
C ALA A 170 33.95 28.91 1.84
N PHE A 171 33.55 29.12 3.10
CA PHE A 171 32.99 30.39 3.57
C PHE A 171 33.89 31.05 4.62
N THR A 172 34.84 31.86 4.18
CA THR A 172 35.57 32.85 5.02
C THR A 172 35.00 34.27 4.89
N GLY A 173 33.81 34.42 4.32
CA GLY A 173 33.14 35.70 4.05
C GLY A 173 31.89 35.96 4.92
N LYS A 174 31.48 37.24 5.00
CA LYS A 174 30.43 37.79 5.90
C LYS A 174 28.99 37.26 5.71
N GLU A 175 28.72 36.36 4.77
CA GLU A 175 27.39 35.76 4.58
C GLU A 175 27.33 34.36 5.18
N GLU A 176 26.40 34.13 6.11
CA GLU A 176 26.19 32.82 6.74
C GLU A 176 25.67 31.80 5.71
N PHE A 177 26.39 30.67 5.60
CA PHE A 177 25.98 29.53 4.81
C PHE A 177 24.61 28.99 5.26
N GLN A 178 23.72 28.79 4.29
CA GLN A 178 22.37 28.24 4.51
C GLN A 178 22.33 26.77 4.05
N SER A 179 22.11 25.84 4.98
CA SER A 179 21.98 24.41 4.67
C SER A 179 20.71 24.15 3.87
N ASN A 180 20.72 23.19 2.93
CA ASN A 180 19.50 22.77 2.25
C ASN A 180 18.69 21.78 3.12
N PRO A 181 17.49 22.15 3.61
CA PRO A 181 16.70 21.31 4.52
C PRO A 181 16.34 19.96 3.89
N LYS A 182 15.99 19.94 2.59
CA LYS A 182 15.60 18.72 1.86
C LYS A 182 16.74 17.71 1.74
N PHE A 183 17.97 18.19 1.55
CA PHE A 183 19.16 17.35 1.53
C PHE A 183 19.36 16.65 2.87
N LEU A 184 19.30 17.41 3.97
CA LEU A 184 19.51 16.91 5.33
C LEU A 184 18.47 15.85 5.70
N ARG A 185 17.19 16.08 5.37
CA ARG A 185 16.09 15.10 5.55
C ARG A 185 16.35 13.80 4.79
N ASN A 186 16.72 13.87 3.52
CA ASN A 186 16.96 12.69 2.71
C ASN A 186 18.07 11.82 3.32
N CYS A 187 19.17 12.44 3.76
CA CYS A 187 20.25 11.74 4.46
C CYS A 187 19.76 11.11 5.78
N ALA A 188 18.97 11.86 6.56
CA ALA A 188 18.41 11.36 7.82
C ALA A 188 17.52 10.13 7.65
N PHE A 189 16.61 10.15 6.67
CA PHE A 189 15.71 9.03 6.43
C PHE A 189 16.44 7.79 5.89
N LEU A 190 17.47 7.98 5.05
CA LEU A 190 18.31 6.89 4.56
C LEU A 190 19.09 6.21 5.70
N VAL A 191 19.61 6.98 6.64
CA VAL A 191 20.27 6.44 7.84
C VAL A 191 19.27 5.74 8.76
N ALA A 192 18.11 6.35 9.02
CA ALA A 192 17.05 5.74 9.84
C ALA A 192 16.59 4.38 9.30
N LYS A 193 16.43 4.26 7.97
CA LYS A 193 16.08 3.00 7.29
C LYS A 193 17.08 1.85 7.51
N SER A 194 18.33 2.15 7.88
CA SER A 194 19.29 1.09 8.21
C SER A 194 18.98 0.38 9.52
N GLN A 195 18.11 0.96 10.37
CA GLN A 195 17.75 0.45 11.70
C GLN A 195 18.97 0.25 12.63
N SER A 196 20.11 0.88 12.30
CA SER A 196 21.33 0.79 13.09
C SER A 196 21.51 2.00 14.00
N ASN A 197 21.47 1.76 15.32
CA ASN A 197 21.78 2.76 16.33
C ASN A 197 23.18 3.38 16.15
N TYR A 198 24.15 2.60 15.63
CA TYR A 198 25.50 3.11 15.37
C TYR A 198 25.48 4.22 14.32
N TYR A 199 24.90 3.97 13.14
CA TYR A 199 24.84 4.99 12.08
C TYR A 199 23.99 6.19 12.46
N LEU A 200 22.92 5.97 13.23
CA LEU A 200 22.10 7.04 13.79
C LEU A 200 22.94 7.98 14.69
N LYS A 201 23.72 7.43 15.63
CA LYS A 201 24.58 8.22 16.52
C LYS A 201 25.67 8.97 15.77
N VAL A 202 26.29 8.35 14.77
CA VAL A 202 27.29 9.02 13.91
C VAL A 202 26.67 10.22 13.19
N MET A 203 25.46 10.05 12.63
CA MET A 203 24.75 11.15 11.99
C MET A 203 24.38 12.28 12.96
N GLN A 204 23.89 11.93 14.15
CA GLN A 204 23.55 12.90 15.18
C GLN A 204 24.78 13.70 15.60
N GLY A 205 25.94 13.04 15.72
CA GLY A 205 27.24 13.69 15.94
C GLY A 205 27.51 14.79 14.92
N LEU A 206 27.36 14.48 13.61
CA LEU A 206 27.54 15.46 12.52
C LEU A 206 26.52 16.62 12.58
N PHE A 207 25.30 16.37 13.07
CA PHE A 207 24.30 17.41 13.24
C PHE A 207 24.62 18.35 14.41
N THR A 208 25.18 17.84 15.52
CA THR A 208 25.54 18.65 16.70
C THR A 208 26.47 19.83 16.38
N GLU A 209 27.29 19.71 15.34
CA GLU A 209 28.23 20.74 14.90
C GLU A 209 27.55 21.93 14.17
N ASN A 210 26.21 21.91 14.02
CA ASN A 210 25.46 22.87 13.23
C ASN A 210 24.34 23.55 14.03
N SER A 211 24.04 24.81 13.69
CA SER A 211 22.99 25.61 14.33
C SER A 211 21.58 25.02 14.20
N GLU A 212 21.33 24.23 13.15
CA GLU A 212 20.08 23.49 12.90
C GLU A 212 20.09 22.08 13.52
N GLY A 213 21.19 21.72 14.20
CA GLY A 213 21.52 20.37 14.63
C GLY A 213 20.47 19.72 15.54
N GLN A 214 19.94 20.48 16.49
CA GLN A 214 18.97 19.95 17.46
C GLN A 214 17.66 19.51 16.79
N LEU A 215 17.17 20.27 15.79
CA LEU A 215 15.99 19.89 15.01
C LEU A 215 16.24 18.63 14.19
N LEU A 216 17.38 18.55 13.51
CA LEU A 216 17.75 17.40 12.67
C LEU A 216 17.99 16.13 13.50
N ILE A 217 18.52 16.26 14.71
CA ILE A 217 18.67 15.15 15.66
C ILE A 217 17.28 14.60 16.03
N LYS A 218 16.35 15.47 16.43
CA LYS A 218 14.97 15.05 16.76
C LYS A 218 14.27 14.39 15.58
N LEU A 219 14.40 14.96 14.37
CA LEU A 219 13.87 14.37 13.12
C LEU A 219 14.43 12.96 12.89
N SER A 220 15.74 12.80 13.04
CA SER A 220 16.40 11.51 12.82
C SER A 220 15.97 10.45 13.85
N GLN A 221 15.74 10.86 15.10
CA GLN A 221 15.26 9.98 16.17
C GLN A 221 13.83 9.53 15.90
N LEU A 222 12.94 10.47 15.58
CA LEU A 222 11.55 10.16 15.25
C LEU A 222 11.47 9.22 14.04
N ALA A 223 12.20 9.53 12.97
CA ALA A 223 12.26 8.68 11.79
C ALA A 223 12.80 7.27 12.11
N PHE A 224 13.79 7.17 12.99
CA PHE A 224 14.35 5.89 13.43
C PHE A 224 13.34 5.07 14.24
N TYR A 225 12.63 5.69 15.18
CA TYR A 225 11.60 5.00 15.96
C TYR A 225 10.45 4.50 15.09
N VAL A 226 10.04 5.28 14.08
CA VAL A 226 9.05 4.84 13.09
C VAL A 226 9.56 3.66 12.26
N GLU A 227 10.80 3.72 11.75
CA GLU A 227 11.38 2.63 10.96
C GLU A 227 11.68 1.35 11.77
N THR A 228 11.82 1.47 13.09
CA THR A 228 12.05 0.34 14.03
C THR A 228 10.81 -0.09 14.80
N SER A 229 9.66 0.53 14.54
CA SER A 229 8.38 0.24 15.22
C SER A 229 8.42 0.41 16.74
N GLN A 230 9.22 1.35 17.25
CA GLN A 230 9.31 1.68 18.68
C GLN A 230 8.24 2.71 19.08
N TRP A 231 6.98 2.30 19.06
CA TRP A 231 5.83 3.22 19.13
C TRP A 231 5.74 4.02 20.43
N THR A 232 6.06 3.42 21.58
CA THR A 232 6.10 4.14 22.87
C THR A 232 7.09 5.30 22.81
N SER A 233 8.27 5.08 22.24
CA SER A 233 9.29 6.11 22.05
C SER A 233 8.90 7.15 21.01
N VAL A 234 8.10 6.78 19.99
CA VAL A 234 7.48 7.76 19.08
C VAL A 234 6.57 8.69 19.88
N VAL A 235 5.62 8.15 20.65
CA VAL A 235 4.65 8.94 21.43
C VAL A 235 5.34 9.86 22.44
N GLU A 236 6.34 9.36 23.16
CA GLU A 236 7.12 10.14 24.13
C GLU A 236 7.97 11.24 23.49
N SER A 237 8.49 11.01 22.27
CA SER A 237 9.35 11.98 21.59
C SER A 237 8.58 13.05 20.82
N LEU A 238 7.30 12.83 20.51
CA LEU A 238 6.45 13.77 19.75
C LEU A 238 6.36 15.17 20.42
N PRO A 239 6.04 15.31 21.71
CA PRO A 239 6.01 16.63 22.37
C PRO A 239 7.36 17.35 22.32
N SER A 240 8.46 16.61 22.43
CA SER A 240 9.81 17.19 22.36
C SER A 240 10.18 17.66 20.96
N CYS A 241 9.55 17.08 19.92
CA CYS A 241 9.69 17.57 18.56
C CYS A 241 8.97 18.90 18.40
N ILE A 242 7.90 19.16 19.16
CA ILE A 242 7.06 20.35 19.04
C ILE A 242 7.74 21.59 19.65
N PHE A 243 8.26 22.48 18.81
CA PHE A 243 8.82 23.77 19.23
C PHE A 243 7.76 24.83 19.56
N ASP A 244 8.08 25.67 20.54
CA ASP A 244 7.30 26.86 20.93
C ASP A 244 7.76 28.08 20.11
N PHE A 245 6.90 28.59 19.23
CA PHE A 245 7.23 29.68 18.28
C PHE A 245 7.12 31.08 18.88
N THR A 246 7.63 31.29 20.09
CA THR A 246 7.68 32.61 20.75
C THR A 246 8.75 33.55 20.15
N VAL A 247 9.28 33.24 18.96
CA VAL A 247 10.43 33.93 18.34
C VAL A 247 9.99 35.18 17.57
N THR A 248 10.48 36.33 18.02
CA THR A 248 10.22 37.69 17.49
C THR A 248 10.92 38.03 16.16
N ASN A 249 11.75 37.13 15.59
CA ASN A 249 12.48 37.38 14.34
C ASN A 249 11.86 36.64 13.13
N PRO A 250 11.28 37.36 12.14
CA PRO A 250 10.56 36.75 11.01
C PRO A 250 11.45 35.88 10.11
N LYS A 251 12.73 36.22 9.90
CA LYS A 251 13.63 35.41 9.04
C LYS A 251 13.97 34.06 9.65
N LYS A 252 14.05 33.99 10.98
CA LYS A 252 14.30 32.75 11.71
C LYS A 252 13.04 31.86 11.68
N ARG A 253 11.87 32.47 11.85
CA ARG A 253 10.56 31.80 11.75
C ARG A 253 10.36 31.12 10.39
N ASP A 254 10.62 31.81 9.28
CA ASP A 254 10.46 31.23 7.93
C ASP A 254 11.38 30.02 7.68
N ARG A 255 12.60 30.07 8.23
CA ARG A 255 13.57 28.97 8.12
C ARG A 255 13.18 27.79 9.00
N ASP A 256 12.73 28.05 10.22
CA ASP A 256 12.21 27.03 11.09
C ASP A 256 11.04 26.33 10.39
N ILE A 257 10.07 27.07 9.83
CA ILE A 257 8.96 26.50 9.03
C ILE A 257 9.45 25.60 7.89
N GLN A 258 10.46 26.01 7.11
CA GLN A 258 11.04 25.16 6.06
C GLN A 258 11.69 23.87 6.58
N ILE A 259 12.24 23.91 7.79
CA ILE A 259 12.78 22.73 8.48
C ILE A 259 11.64 21.88 9.05
N LEU A 260 10.54 22.46 9.53
CA LEU A 260 9.35 21.73 10.00
C LEU A 260 8.67 20.95 8.87
N GLU A 261 8.61 21.52 7.66
CA GLU A 261 8.12 20.82 6.46
C GLU A 261 8.89 19.51 6.18
N LEU A 262 10.11 19.36 6.71
CA LEU A 262 10.85 18.09 6.62
C LEU A 262 10.29 16.97 7.50
N PHE A 263 9.61 17.32 8.59
CA PHE A 263 9.02 16.37 9.53
C PHE A 263 7.66 15.88 9.05
N ARG A 264 6.98 16.66 8.20
CA ARG A 264 5.62 16.35 7.73
C ARG A 264 5.47 14.90 7.23
N PRO A 265 6.32 14.35 6.35
CA PRO A 265 6.16 12.95 5.92
C PRO A 265 6.29 11.93 7.07
N CYS A 266 7.13 12.20 8.07
CA CYS A 266 7.22 11.35 9.26
C CYS A 266 5.96 11.45 10.10
N PHE A 267 5.41 12.65 10.29
CA PHE A 267 4.17 12.82 11.05
C PHE A 267 2.97 12.19 10.38
N ILE A 268 2.82 12.35 9.06
CA ILE A 268 1.74 11.69 8.31
C ILE A 268 1.88 10.17 8.46
N LYS A 269 3.08 9.62 8.22
CA LYS A 269 3.34 8.19 8.39
C LYS A 269 3.06 7.71 9.82
N THR A 270 3.42 8.49 10.84
CA THR A 270 3.10 8.17 12.24
C THR A 270 1.60 8.20 12.49
N LEU A 271 0.87 9.21 12.00
CA LEU A 271 -0.58 9.28 12.11
C LEU A 271 -1.25 8.10 11.42
N GLU A 272 -0.84 7.77 10.19
CA GLU A 272 -1.33 6.60 9.46
C GLU A 272 -1.15 5.32 10.28
N ILE A 273 0.01 5.15 10.92
CA ILE A 273 0.28 3.96 11.73
C ILE A 273 -0.54 3.95 13.02
N LEU A 274 -0.64 5.08 13.73
CA LEU A 274 -1.44 5.17 14.96
C LEU A 274 -2.93 4.88 14.67
N ILE A 275 -3.46 5.43 13.57
CA ILE A 275 -4.83 5.14 13.10
C ILE A 275 -4.96 3.66 12.75
N ALA A 276 -3.99 3.09 12.02
CA ALA A 276 -4.04 1.68 11.62
C ALA A 276 -3.91 0.69 12.79
N GLN A 277 -3.42 1.15 13.96
CA GLN A 277 -3.28 0.37 15.19
C GLN A 277 -4.35 0.71 16.24
N ASP A 278 -5.41 1.42 15.86
CA ASP A 278 -6.52 1.83 16.73
C ASP A 278 -6.08 2.69 17.94
N MET A 279 -4.93 3.38 17.85
CA MET A 279 -4.41 4.31 18.86
C MET A 279 -4.99 5.72 18.69
N GLU A 280 -6.32 5.82 18.75
CA GLU A 280 -7.06 7.04 18.44
C GLU A 280 -6.69 8.21 19.38
N GLY A 281 -6.47 7.94 20.66
CA GLY A 281 -6.14 8.96 21.66
C GLY A 281 -4.81 9.66 21.37
N GLU A 282 -3.78 8.88 21.05
CA GLU A 282 -2.45 9.34 20.69
C GLU A 282 -2.47 10.06 19.34
N ALA A 283 -3.23 9.55 18.37
CA ALA A 283 -3.43 10.22 17.09
C ALA A 283 -4.11 11.59 17.26
N CYS A 284 -5.14 11.69 18.12
CA CYS A 284 -5.81 12.96 18.43
C CYS A 284 -4.90 13.95 19.13
N HIS A 285 -4.14 13.49 20.13
CA HIS A 285 -3.19 14.32 20.86
C HIS A 285 -2.11 14.85 19.90
N MET A 286 -1.58 13.99 19.04
CA MET A 286 -0.61 14.36 18.02
C MET A 286 -1.18 15.37 17.03
N LEU A 287 -2.35 15.10 16.46
CA LEU A 287 -2.98 15.98 15.46
C LEU A 287 -3.31 17.36 16.04
N THR A 288 -3.85 17.39 17.27
CA THR A 288 -4.14 18.64 18.00
C THR A 288 -2.85 19.42 18.24
N SER A 289 -1.78 18.75 18.69
CA SER A 289 -0.49 19.39 18.96
C SER A 289 0.18 19.90 17.68
N LEU A 290 0.11 19.13 16.58
CA LEU A 290 0.65 19.53 15.27
C LEU A 290 -0.11 20.74 14.68
N TYR A 291 -1.39 20.88 15.00
CA TYR A 291 -2.16 22.01 14.55
C TYR A 291 -1.97 23.24 15.45
N SER A 292 -2.21 23.09 16.76
CA SER A 292 -2.20 24.21 17.71
C SER A 292 -0.81 24.82 17.87
N ASN A 293 0.23 23.98 17.89
CA ASN A 293 1.58 24.42 18.21
C ASN A 293 2.42 24.62 16.95
N TRP A 294 2.11 23.90 15.86
CA TRP A 294 2.91 23.89 14.63
C TRP A 294 2.27 24.53 13.41
N ASN A 295 0.98 24.88 13.48
CA ASN A 295 0.21 25.42 12.35
C ASN A 295 0.40 24.58 11.07
N LEU A 296 0.48 23.26 11.21
CA LEU A 296 0.65 22.34 10.09
C LEU A 296 -0.63 22.31 9.25
N HIS A 297 -0.53 22.67 7.97
CA HIS A 297 -1.63 22.53 7.02
C HIS A 297 -1.46 21.23 6.23
N LEU A 298 -2.41 20.31 6.40
CA LEU A 298 -2.50 19.11 5.58
C LEU A 298 -2.90 19.49 4.16
N ASP A 299 -2.23 18.90 3.17
CA ASP A 299 -2.70 18.99 1.80
C ASP A 299 -3.96 18.12 1.59
N PRO A 300 -4.74 18.38 0.53
CA PRO A 300 -5.98 17.65 0.29
C PRO A 300 -5.79 16.14 0.10
N HIS A 301 -4.64 15.70 -0.41
CA HIS A 301 -4.37 14.28 -0.64
C HIS A 301 -4.07 13.56 0.68
N ASP A 302 -3.16 14.09 1.50
CA ASP A 302 -2.86 13.57 2.83
C ASP A 302 -4.11 13.59 3.73
N SER A 303 -4.89 14.68 3.69
CA SER A 303 -6.14 14.78 4.43
C SER A 303 -7.15 13.74 3.98
N SER A 304 -7.33 13.54 2.67
CA SER A 304 -8.26 12.53 2.14
C SER A 304 -7.83 11.12 2.51
N ASN A 305 -6.53 10.81 2.45
CA ASN A 305 -5.99 9.51 2.83
C ASN A 305 -6.15 9.25 4.32
N LEU A 306 -5.85 10.23 5.18
CA LEU A 306 -6.04 10.11 6.62
C LEU A 306 -7.52 9.97 6.97
N VAL A 307 -8.41 10.75 6.35
CA VAL A 307 -9.86 10.58 6.54
C VAL A 307 -10.27 9.18 6.13
N GLN A 308 -9.94 8.71 4.91
CA GLN A 308 -10.24 7.36 4.43
C GLN A 308 -9.74 6.28 5.39
N LEU A 309 -8.49 6.41 5.87
CA LEU A 309 -7.90 5.49 6.83
C LEU A 309 -8.64 5.53 8.17
N CYS A 310 -9.01 6.72 8.65
CA CYS A 310 -9.85 6.86 9.83
C CYS A 310 -11.28 6.34 9.61
N GLU A 311 -11.83 6.33 8.39
CA GLU A 311 -13.13 5.68 8.11
C GLU A 311 -12.97 4.15 8.20
N ASN A 312 -11.86 3.61 7.67
CA ASN A 312 -11.55 2.19 7.72
C ASN A 312 -11.27 1.69 9.16
N HIS A 313 -10.60 2.50 9.98
CA HIS A 313 -10.19 2.20 11.36
C HIS A 313 -11.03 2.90 12.43
N SER A 314 -12.08 3.62 12.03
CA SER A 314 -13.06 4.27 12.91
C SER A 314 -12.51 5.24 13.95
N CYS A 315 -11.42 5.93 13.59
CA CYS A 315 -10.84 7.01 14.39
C CYS A 315 -11.64 8.32 14.22
N LEU A 316 -12.90 8.31 14.67
CA LEU A 316 -13.86 9.41 14.53
C LEU A 316 -13.41 10.71 15.21
N LYS A 317 -12.71 10.63 16.35
CA LYS A 317 -12.13 11.81 17.01
C LYS A 317 -11.07 12.47 16.14
N VAL A 318 -10.27 11.66 15.43
CA VAL A 318 -9.26 12.16 14.49
C VAL A 318 -9.95 12.84 13.30
N ILE A 319 -11.03 12.25 12.75
CA ILE A 319 -11.84 12.84 11.68
C ILE A 319 -12.47 14.17 12.11
N GLU A 320 -13.04 14.22 13.32
CA GLU A 320 -13.63 15.46 13.85
C GLU A 320 -12.59 16.57 13.95
N ILE A 321 -11.40 16.25 14.46
CA ILE A 321 -10.31 17.23 14.51
C ILE A 321 -9.93 17.61 13.07
N LEU A 322 -9.61 16.67 12.18
CA LEU A 322 -9.29 16.94 10.76
C LEU A 322 -10.32 17.88 10.08
N ASN A 323 -11.61 17.64 10.29
CA ASN A 323 -12.69 18.45 9.74
C ASN A 323 -12.73 19.86 10.34
N ARG A 324 -12.51 20.00 11.66
CA ARG A 324 -12.37 21.32 12.33
C ARG A 324 -11.16 22.10 11.80
N LEU A 325 -10.09 21.40 11.42
CA LEU A 325 -8.85 22.00 10.94
C LEU A 325 -8.93 22.44 9.45
N SER A 326 -9.82 21.85 8.65
CA SER A 326 -9.99 22.26 7.26
C SER A 326 -10.88 23.51 7.14
N LEU A 327 -10.25 24.69 6.98
CA LEU A 327 -10.95 25.97 6.76
C LEU A 327 -11.63 26.09 5.37
N ALA A 328 -11.59 25.02 4.55
CA ALA A 328 -12.31 24.96 3.28
C ALA A 328 -13.72 24.40 3.50
N SER A 329 -14.67 25.31 3.69
CA SER A 329 -16.10 25.04 3.55
C SER A 329 -16.40 24.18 2.31
N THR A 330 -17.24 23.15 2.42
CA THR A 330 -18.47 22.95 1.63
C THR A 330 -19.06 21.55 1.83
N ASN A 331 -20.28 21.51 2.37
CA ASN A 331 -21.31 20.52 2.00
C ASN A 331 -20.96 19.02 2.04
N ILE A 332 -20.17 18.53 2.98
CA ILE A 332 -20.53 17.23 3.53
C ILE A 332 -21.65 17.54 4.52
N LYS A 333 -22.91 17.41 4.09
CA LYS A 333 -24.02 17.19 5.01
C LYS A 333 -23.77 15.85 5.71
N GLN A 334 -22.75 15.78 6.56
CA GLN A 334 -22.58 14.72 7.54
C GLN A 334 -23.74 14.92 8.50
N PHE A 335 -24.77 14.11 8.33
CA PHE A 335 -25.98 14.13 9.14
C PHE A 335 -25.63 14.24 10.62
N GLY A 336 -25.87 15.40 11.24
CA GLY A 336 -26.24 15.64 12.65
C GLY A 336 -25.63 14.81 13.79
N LEU A 337 -24.54 14.08 13.57
CA LEU A 337 -23.85 13.20 14.53
C LEU A 337 -22.79 13.96 15.34
N GLU A 338 -22.60 15.26 15.08
CA GLU A 338 -21.86 16.22 15.93
C GLU A 338 -22.38 16.26 17.39
N LYS A 339 -23.49 15.58 17.69
CA LYS A 339 -24.12 15.51 19.02
C LYS A 339 -24.22 14.09 19.59
N LEU A 340 -23.63 13.07 18.96
CA LEU A 340 -23.57 11.74 19.56
C LEU A 340 -22.51 11.77 20.67
N PRO A 341 -22.83 11.49 21.93
CA PRO A 341 -21.81 11.38 22.97
C PRO A 341 -20.85 10.23 22.58
N PHE A 342 -19.56 10.51 22.54
CA PHE A 342 -18.57 9.60 21.94
C PHE A 342 -18.29 8.33 22.76
N GLU A 343 -18.86 8.22 23.96
CA GLU A 343 -18.74 7.07 24.87
C GLU A 343 -20.03 6.23 24.95
N ILE A 344 -20.97 6.38 24.01
CA ILE A 344 -22.16 5.51 24.03
C ILE A 344 -21.85 4.12 23.50
N ASP A 345 -22.46 3.10 24.10
CA ASP A 345 -22.44 1.72 23.61
C ASP A 345 -23.32 1.58 22.35
N LEU A 346 -23.24 0.43 21.67
CA LEU A 346 -24.08 0.20 20.48
C LEU A 346 -25.58 0.28 20.80
N LYS A 347 -25.99 -0.07 22.02
CA LYS A 347 -27.39 -0.08 22.45
C LYS A 347 -27.97 1.33 22.46
N GLU A 348 -27.27 2.25 23.10
CA GLU A 348 -27.58 3.67 23.15
C GLU A 348 -27.48 4.33 21.77
N CYS A 349 -26.54 3.87 20.93
CA CYS A 349 -26.42 4.35 19.55
C CYS A 349 -27.65 3.99 18.72
N MET A 350 -28.10 2.74 18.77
CA MET A 350 -29.31 2.30 18.06
C MET A 350 -30.55 3.04 18.55
N HIS A 351 -30.66 3.28 19.86
CA HIS A 351 -31.71 4.10 20.45
C HIS A 351 -31.70 5.54 19.93
N PHE A 352 -30.53 6.17 19.88
CA PHE A 352 -30.36 7.53 19.35
C PHE A 352 -30.75 7.62 17.87
N LEU A 353 -30.32 6.66 17.04
CA LEU A 353 -30.65 6.60 15.62
C LEU A 353 -32.15 6.39 15.39
N SER A 354 -32.78 5.54 16.21
CA SER A 354 -34.23 5.32 16.23
C SER A 354 -34.99 6.62 16.50
N LYS A 355 -34.62 7.35 17.57
CA LYS A 355 -35.24 8.64 17.92
C LYS A 355 -35.14 9.71 16.83
N ARG A 356 -34.12 9.64 15.97
CA ARG A 356 -33.93 10.58 14.86
C ARG A 356 -34.52 10.11 13.53
N ASN A 357 -35.25 8.99 13.51
CA ASN A 357 -35.81 8.40 12.30
C ASN A 357 -34.74 8.18 11.22
N PHE A 358 -33.53 7.78 11.62
CA PHE A 358 -32.47 7.48 10.67
C PHE A 358 -32.89 6.34 9.73
N GLN A 359 -32.59 6.48 8.43
CA GLN A 359 -33.01 5.53 7.39
C GLN A 359 -31.79 4.93 6.65
N PRO A 360 -31.21 3.82 7.15
CA PRO A 360 -30.03 3.17 6.56
C PRO A 360 -30.15 2.80 5.07
N PHE A 361 -31.38 2.57 4.59
CA PHE A 361 -31.63 2.21 3.18
C PHE A 361 -31.75 3.41 2.24
N LYS A 362 -31.77 4.63 2.78
CA LYS A 362 -31.97 5.88 1.99
C LYS A 362 -30.89 6.92 2.24
N GLN A 363 -30.21 6.85 3.37
CA GLN A 363 -29.19 7.79 3.78
C GLN A 363 -27.84 7.06 3.74
N GLY A 364 -26.99 7.43 2.77
CA GLY A 364 -25.59 6.99 2.77
C GLY A 364 -24.92 7.53 4.03
N ALA A 365 -24.56 6.64 4.94
CA ALA A 365 -23.93 6.99 6.19
C ALA A 365 -22.60 6.25 6.36
N PHE A 366 -21.83 6.76 7.31
CA PHE A 366 -20.51 6.31 7.75
C PHE A 366 -20.61 4.99 8.55
N LEU A 367 -21.19 3.94 7.93
CA LEU A 367 -21.65 2.74 8.65
C LEU A 367 -20.51 1.83 9.12
N GLN A 368 -19.32 1.98 8.53
CA GLN A 368 -18.12 1.27 8.95
C GLN A 368 -17.62 1.72 10.33
N SER A 369 -17.97 2.93 10.79
CA SER A 369 -17.53 3.39 12.13
C SER A 369 -18.32 2.85 13.30
N LEU A 370 -19.48 2.25 13.04
CA LEU A 370 -20.34 1.73 14.11
C LEU A 370 -19.98 0.29 14.50
N SER A 371 -19.23 -0.46 13.69
CA SER A 371 -18.74 -1.81 14.05
C SER A 371 -17.78 -1.82 15.23
N PHE A 372 -17.15 -0.68 15.54
CA PHE A 372 -16.22 -0.50 16.65
C PHE A 372 -16.93 -0.05 17.94
N LYS A 373 -18.24 0.27 17.88
CA LYS A 373 -19.10 0.52 19.05
C LYS A 373 -19.55 -0.77 19.74
N LEU A 374 -19.30 -1.92 19.10
CA LEU A 374 -19.17 -3.19 19.80
C LEU A 374 -17.80 -3.15 20.49
N GLY A 375 -17.76 -2.66 21.74
CA GLY A 375 -16.56 -2.79 22.58
C GLY A 375 -16.16 -4.27 22.74
N ASP A 376 -15.09 -4.56 23.49
CA ASP A 376 -14.62 -5.92 23.79
C ASP A 376 -15.70 -6.76 24.51
N LEU A 377 -16.69 -7.25 23.76
CA LEU A 377 -17.70 -8.16 24.25
C LEU A 377 -17.01 -9.52 24.53
N PRO A 378 -17.24 -10.13 25.71
CA PRO A 378 -16.57 -11.34 26.11
C PRO A 378 -16.67 -12.47 25.07
N SER A 379 -15.62 -13.29 24.99
CA SER A 379 -15.43 -14.29 23.92
C SER A 379 -16.40 -15.47 23.88
N SER A 380 -17.38 -15.58 24.80
CA SER A 380 -18.23 -16.77 24.89
C SER A 380 -19.56 -16.62 24.13
N LEU A 381 -19.99 -17.71 23.49
CA LEU A 381 -21.23 -17.74 22.69
C LEU A 381 -22.46 -17.35 23.53
N GLY A 382 -22.52 -17.82 24.78
CA GLY A 382 -23.65 -17.56 25.69
C GLY A 382 -23.82 -16.08 26.03
N VAL A 383 -22.72 -15.33 26.17
CA VAL A 383 -22.77 -13.88 26.42
C VAL A 383 -23.30 -13.15 25.20
N TRP A 384 -22.86 -13.53 24.00
CA TRP A 384 -23.36 -12.93 22.76
C TRP A 384 -24.83 -13.23 22.51
N ARG A 385 -25.29 -14.46 22.76
CA ARG A 385 -26.72 -14.80 22.69
C ARG A 385 -27.54 -13.94 23.65
N ARG A 386 -27.09 -13.79 24.90
CA ARG A 386 -27.76 -12.91 25.87
C ARG A 386 -27.79 -11.45 25.42
N TYR A 387 -26.69 -10.93 24.88
CA TYR A 387 -26.63 -9.57 24.36
C TYR A 387 -27.61 -9.34 23.20
N ILE A 388 -27.64 -10.25 22.22
CA ILE A 388 -28.60 -10.21 21.10
C ILE A 388 -30.04 -10.30 21.64
N ASN A 389 -30.25 -11.10 22.68
CA ASN A 389 -31.54 -11.26 23.32
C ASN A 389 -32.06 -9.95 23.91
N GLU A 390 -31.22 -9.27 24.70
CA GLU A 390 -31.53 -7.98 25.31
C GLU A 390 -31.74 -6.89 24.24
N MET A 391 -30.93 -6.88 23.19
CA MET A 391 -31.08 -5.95 22.07
C MET A 391 -32.38 -6.16 21.31
N ASP A 392 -32.76 -7.41 20.99
CA ASP A 392 -34.03 -7.70 20.30
C ASP A 392 -35.25 -7.28 21.14
N GLU A 393 -35.23 -7.56 22.45
CA GLU A 393 -36.29 -7.13 23.37
C GLU A 393 -36.46 -5.60 23.38
N GLN A 394 -35.36 -4.85 23.43
CA GLN A 394 -35.41 -3.39 23.33
C GLN A 394 -35.88 -2.92 21.94
N MET A 395 -35.36 -3.49 20.85
CA MET A 395 -35.77 -3.12 19.50
C MET A 395 -37.26 -3.35 19.27
N ARG A 396 -37.86 -4.36 19.93
CA ARG A 396 -39.31 -4.59 19.95
C ARG A 396 -40.03 -3.55 20.81
N ALA A 397 -39.55 -3.29 22.04
CA ALA A 397 -40.15 -2.31 22.94
C ALA A 397 -40.20 -0.89 22.36
N GLU A 398 -39.14 -0.49 21.65
CA GLU A 398 -39.03 0.82 21.00
C GLU A 398 -39.65 0.88 19.60
N CYS A 399 -40.30 -0.20 19.15
CA CYS A 399 -40.86 -0.32 17.80
C CYS A 399 -39.87 0.08 16.69
N MET A 400 -38.59 -0.32 16.84
CA MET A 400 -37.54 0.09 15.90
C MET A 400 -37.86 -0.39 14.48
N PRO A 401 -37.67 0.47 13.45
CA PRO A 401 -37.99 0.14 12.07
C PRO A 401 -37.04 -0.93 11.52
N LEU A 402 -37.54 -1.75 10.59
CA LEU A 402 -36.81 -2.86 9.96
C LEU A 402 -35.42 -2.48 9.41
N PRO A 403 -35.21 -1.29 8.79
CA PRO A 403 -33.88 -0.86 8.36
C PRO A 403 -32.85 -0.73 9.49
N LEU A 404 -33.27 -0.28 10.68
CA LEU A 404 -32.36 -0.18 11.83
C LEU A 404 -32.04 -1.56 12.41
N LYS A 405 -33.00 -2.48 12.43
CA LYS A 405 -32.74 -3.88 12.81
C LYS A 405 -31.74 -4.53 11.86
N ALA A 406 -31.86 -4.30 10.55
CA ALA A 406 -30.89 -4.76 9.55
C ALA A 406 -29.51 -4.13 9.79
N LEU A 407 -29.45 -2.83 10.09
CA LEU A 407 -28.18 -2.17 10.41
C LEU A 407 -27.49 -2.78 11.64
N PHE A 408 -28.23 -3.06 12.71
CA PHE A 408 -27.69 -3.73 13.90
C PHE A 408 -27.07 -5.09 13.56
N ILE A 409 -27.80 -5.94 12.82
CA ILE A 409 -27.30 -7.25 12.39
C ILE A 409 -26.05 -7.10 11.52
N ASN A 410 -26.04 -6.13 10.61
CA ASN A 410 -24.90 -5.87 9.75
C ASN A 410 -23.62 -5.49 10.53
N ILE A 411 -23.75 -4.56 11.48
CA ILE A 411 -22.66 -4.13 12.38
C ILE A 411 -22.10 -5.33 13.15
N LEU A 412 -23.01 -6.16 13.69
CA LEU A 412 -22.66 -7.37 14.42
C LEU A 412 -21.87 -8.37 13.55
N LEU A 413 -22.37 -8.68 12.35
CA LEU A 413 -21.74 -9.67 11.47
C LEU A 413 -20.40 -9.19 10.92
N ALA A 414 -20.31 -7.92 10.54
CA ALA A 414 -19.06 -7.32 10.08
C ALA A 414 -17.98 -7.46 11.17
N HIS A 415 -18.29 -7.08 12.40
CA HIS A 415 -17.37 -7.23 13.54
C HIS A 415 -16.99 -8.70 13.79
N LEU A 416 -17.98 -9.59 13.94
CA LEU A 416 -17.73 -10.98 14.28
C LEU A 416 -16.92 -11.72 13.19
N SER A 417 -17.13 -11.38 11.92
CA SER A 417 -16.39 -11.99 10.81
C SER A 417 -14.89 -11.69 10.83
N LEU A 418 -14.47 -10.58 11.44
CA LEU A 418 -13.07 -10.18 11.56
C LEU A 418 -12.37 -10.84 12.75
N TYR A 419 -13.07 -10.99 13.88
CA TYR A 419 -12.45 -11.33 15.17
C TYR A 419 -12.78 -12.74 15.70
N LYS A 420 -13.74 -13.46 15.11
CA LYS A 420 -14.19 -14.78 15.61
C LYS A 420 -14.11 -15.85 14.52
N ASN A 421 -13.95 -17.10 14.96
CA ASN A 421 -13.94 -18.24 14.05
C ASN A 421 -15.30 -18.49 13.39
N PHE A 422 -15.31 -19.16 12.24
CA PHE A 422 -16.53 -19.37 11.46
C PHE A 422 -17.63 -20.11 12.25
N ASN A 423 -17.29 -21.13 13.05
CA ASN A 423 -18.26 -21.86 13.86
C ASN A 423 -19.02 -20.94 14.83
N PHE A 424 -18.31 -19.98 15.43
CA PHE A 424 -18.88 -19.01 16.34
C PHE A 424 -19.84 -18.06 15.61
N VAL A 425 -19.42 -17.53 14.46
CA VAL A 425 -20.24 -16.66 13.61
C VAL A 425 -21.52 -17.38 13.17
N LEU A 426 -21.39 -18.61 12.65
CA LEU A 426 -22.53 -19.41 12.19
C LEU A 426 -23.52 -19.70 13.31
N SER A 427 -23.02 -20.08 14.50
CA SER A 427 -23.86 -20.39 15.67
C SER A 427 -24.63 -19.17 16.20
N LEU A 428 -24.11 -17.95 15.99
CA LEU A 428 -24.82 -16.71 16.31
C LEU A 428 -25.84 -16.34 15.24
N VAL A 429 -25.57 -16.61 13.97
CA VAL A 429 -26.56 -16.36 12.92
C VAL A 429 -27.73 -17.33 13.03
N GLU A 430 -27.48 -18.61 13.32
CA GLU A 430 -28.54 -19.57 13.64
C GLU A 430 -29.40 -19.08 14.81
N HIS A 431 -28.78 -18.52 15.86
CA HIS A 431 -29.51 -17.90 16.97
C HIS A 431 -30.39 -16.72 16.52
N ILE A 432 -29.84 -15.81 15.70
CA ILE A 432 -30.57 -14.64 15.16
C ILE A 432 -31.74 -15.08 14.26
N VAL A 433 -31.51 -16.06 13.39
CA VAL A 433 -32.44 -16.49 12.34
C VAL A 433 -33.51 -17.44 12.88
N TYR A 434 -33.11 -18.48 13.64
CA TYR A 434 -34.03 -19.49 14.17
C TYR A 434 -34.65 -19.08 15.50
N GLU A 435 -33.84 -18.72 16.50
CA GLU A 435 -34.33 -18.50 17.87
C GLU A 435 -34.97 -17.12 18.04
N ARG A 436 -34.45 -16.09 17.35
CA ARG A 436 -35.00 -14.72 17.41
C ARG A 436 -35.90 -14.34 16.24
N GLU A 437 -36.05 -15.21 15.25
CA GLU A 437 -36.87 -14.99 14.04
C GLU A 437 -36.51 -13.69 13.27
N LEU A 438 -35.26 -13.22 13.37
CA LEU A 438 -34.77 -12.00 12.71
C LEU A 438 -34.24 -12.27 11.29
N TRP A 439 -34.79 -13.29 10.60
CA TRP A 439 -34.38 -13.68 9.25
C TRP A 439 -34.60 -12.59 8.21
N LYS A 440 -35.69 -11.81 8.32
CA LYS A 440 -36.01 -10.73 7.38
C LYS A 440 -35.04 -9.54 7.51
N PRO A 441 -34.77 -8.99 8.72
CA PRO A 441 -33.73 -7.99 8.87
C PRO A 441 -32.34 -8.50 8.45
N PHE A 442 -32.01 -9.77 8.67
CA PHE A 442 -30.74 -10.37 8.22
C PHE A 442 -30.57 -10.29 6.70
N LEU A 443 -31.60 -10.64 5.93
CA LEU A 443 -31.56 -10.54 4.46
C LEU A 443 -31.44 -9.10 3.97
N LEU A 444 -32.14 -8.16 4.62
CA LEU A 444 -32.17 -6.77 4.19
C LEU A 444 -30.88 -5.99 4.51
N THR A 445 -29.86 -6.63 5.06
CA THR A 445 -28.53 -6.03 5.28
C THR A 445 -27.90 -5.55 3.97
N GLU A 446 -28.17 -6.21 2.83
CA GLU A 446 -27.66 -5.82 1.50
C GLU A 446 -28.25 -4.49 0.99
N ASN A 447 -29.42 -4.09 1.51
CA ASN A 447 -30.10 -2.85 1.11
C ASN A 447 -29.55 -1.61 1.82
N ILE A 448 -28.58 -1.80 2.70
CA ILE A 448 -27.89 -0.71 3.39
C ILE A 448 -27.01 0.06 2.39
N ILE A 449 -27.26 1.37 2.25
CA ILE A 449 -26.50 2.20 1.31
C ILE A 449 -25.02 2.26 1.71
N GLY A 450 -24.14 2.05 0.74
CA GLY A 450 -22.69 2.14 0.94
C GLY A 450 -22.03 0.88 1.52
N ASN A 451 -22.80 -0.16 1.86
CA ASN A 451 -22.27 -1.38 2.48
C ASN A 451 -22.50 -2.67 1.68
N LYS A 452 -22.73 -2.56 0.37
CA LYS A 452 -23.06 -3.73 -0.47
C LYS A 452 -22.00 -4.83 -0.49
N GLU A 453 -20.73 -4.50 -0.25
CA GLU A 453 -19.64 -5.50 -0.30
C GLU A 453 -19.36 -6.16 1.06
N ASN A 454 -19.93 -5.64 2.16
CA ASN A 454 -19.68 -6.10 3.54
C ASN A 454 -21.00 -6.35 4.28
N SER A 455 -22.03 -6.86 3.59
CA SER A 455 -23.36 -7.06 4.18
C SER A 455 -23.74 -8.52 4.34
N GLY A 456 -24.29 -8.87 5.50
CA GLY A 456 -24.99 -10.14 5.75
C GLY A 456 -24.21 -11.37 5.31
N ILE A 457 -24.61 -11.93 4.18
CA ILE A 457 -24.05 -13.14 3.58
C ILE A 457 -22.61 -12.93 3.05
N HIS A 458 -22.22 -11.70 2.65
CA HIS A 458 -20.83 -11.39 2.30
C HIS A 458 -19.89 -11.58 3.51
N CYS A 459 -20.34 -11.28 4.73
CA CYS A 459 -19.57 -11.53 5.94
C CYS A 459 -19.33 -13.03 6.18
N PHE A 460 -20.16 -13.92 5.63
CA PHE A 460 -19.95 -15.37 5.72
C PHE A 460 -18.79 -15.82 4.85
N PHE A 461 -18.70 -15.32 3.61
CA PHE A 461 -17.54 -15.59 2.75
C PHE A 461 -16.25 -15.17 3.46
N HIS A 462 -16.24 -13.98 4.06
CA HIS A 462 -15.08 -13.51 4.82
C HIS A 462 -14.74 -14.41 6.01
N ALA A 463 -15.71 -14.71 6.88
CA ALA A 463 -15.50 -15.56 8.06
C ALA A 463 -15.04 -16.98 7.70
N MET A 464 -15.60 -17.56 6.63
CA MET A 464 -15.19 -18.87 6.12
C MET A 464 -13.76 -18.86 5.60
N SER A 465 -13.29 -17.75 5.01
CA SER A 465 -11.94 -17.66 4.45
C SER A 465 -10.82 -17.71 5.52
N GLN A 466 -11.15 -17.39 6.77
CA GLN A 466 -10.22 -17.45 7.89
C GLN A 466 -10.11 -18.85 8.50
N ALA A 467 -11.04 -19.76 8.20
CA ALA A 467 -11.05 -21.11 8.72
C ALA A 467 -10.31 -22.09 7.80
N THR A 468 -9.72 -23.13 8.39
CA THR A 468 -8.92 -24.13 7.65
C THR A 468 -9.75 -25.18 6.91
N CYS A 469 -11.04 -25.33 7.28
CA CYS A 469 -11.93 -26.42 6.83
C CYS A 469 -13.33 -25.88 6.46
N THR A 470 -13.46 -25.18 5.33
CA THR A 470 -14.71 -24.52 4.88
C THR A 470 -14.94 -24.58 3.37
N LYS A 471 -14.24 -25.46 2.64
CA LYS A 471 -14.28 -25.53 1.16
C LYS A 471 -15.61 -26.07 0.67
N VAL A 472 -16.09 -27.16 1.26
CA VAL A 472 -17.41 -27.75 0.94
C VAL A 472 -18.51 -26.80 1.37
N ALA A 473 -18.39 -26.21 2.56
CA ALA A 473 -19.32 -25.20 3.07
C ALA A 473 -19.41 -23.96 2.15
N LEU A 474 -18.28 -23.45 1.65
CA LEU A 474 -18.23 -22.34 0.68
C LEU A 474 -18.88 -22.72 -0.64
N LEU A 475 -18.64 -23.95 -1.11
CA LEU A 475 -19.24 -24.46 -2.34
C LEU A 475 -20.77 -24.56 -2.23
N THR A 476 -21.26 -25.09 -1.12
CA THR A 476 -22.69 -25.19 -0.81
C THR A 476 -23.32 -23.80 -0.74
N LEU A 477 -22.69 -22.86 -0.01
CA LEU A 477 -23.14 -21.48 0.08
C LEU A 477 -23.22 -20.84 -1.32
N PHE A 478 -22.13 -20.92 -2.09
CA PHE A 478 -22.08 -20.37 -3.44
C PHE A 478 -23.17 -20.95 -4.35
N ASN A 479 -23.32 -22.28 -4.39
CA ASN A 479 -24.29 -22.94 -5.25
C ASN A 479 -25.74 -22.60 -4.89
N GLN A 480 -26.06 -22.50 -3.59
CA GLN A 480 -27.40 -22.11 -3.16
C GLN A 480 -27.72 -20.66 -3.47
N LEU A 481 -26.78 -19.74 -3.22
CA LEU A 481 -26.95 -18.33 -3.55
C LEU A 481 -27.02 -18.08 -5.06
N ASN A 482 -26.24 -18.81 -5.86
CA ASN A 482 -26.29 -18.73 -7.32
C ASN A 482 -27.66 -19.18 -7.88
N ARG A 483 -28.35 -20.11 -7.21
CA ARG A 483 -29.74 -20.49 -7.55
C ARG A 483 -30.77 -19.41 -7.19
N MET A 484 -30.42 -18.46 -6.33
CA MET A 484 -31.28 -17.34 -5.91
C MET A 484 -30.96 -16.03 -6.65
N ASP A 485 -30.17 -16.08 -7.73
CA ASP A 485 -29.69 -14.90 -8.46
C ASP A 485 -28.95 -13.88 -7.56
N TYR A 486 -28.22 -14.39 -6.54
CA TYR A 486 -27.45 -13.55 -5.63
C TYR A 486 -26.32 -12.80 -6.36
N GLN A 487 -26.11 -11.54 -6.01
CA GLN A 487 -25.07 -10.70 -6.60
C GLN A 487 -23.75 -10.84 -5.84
N PHE A 488 -22.90 -11.75 -6.30
CA PHE A 488 -21.55 -11.89 -5.76
C PHE A 488 -20.70 -10.64 -6.02
N SER A 489 -19.88 -10.29 -5.03
CA SER A 489 -18.88 -9.23 -5.06
C SER A 489 -17.50 -9.79 -5.38
N VAL A 490 -16.56 -8.92 -5.78
CA VAL A 490 -15.15 -9.31 -5.96
C VAL A 490 -14.55 -9.84 -4.65
N HIS A 491 -14.98 -9.31 -3.51
CA HIS A 491 -14.54 -9.71 -2.17
C HIS A 491 -14.98 -11.14 -1.79
N ASP A 492 -16.14 -11.61 -2.27
CA ASP A 492 -16.59 -12.99 -2.04
C ASP A 492 -15.67 -13.98 -2.76
N PHE A 493 -15.38 -13.71 -4.04
CA PHE A 493 -14.45 -14.54 -4.82
C PHE A 493 -13.03 -14.50 -4.25
N LEU A 494 -12.57 -13.33 -3.78
CA LEU A 494 -11.28 -13.23 -3.09
C LEU A 494 -11.25 -14.10 -1.83
N SER A 495 -12.33 -14.08 -1.03
CA SER A 495 -12.47 -14.92 0.17
C SER A 495 -12.45 -16.42 -0.18
N MET A 496 -13.13 -16.82 -1.25
CA MET A 496 -13.09 -18.19 -1.77
C MET A 496 -11.70 -18.60 -2.28
N LEU A 497 -10.94 -17.70 -2.93
CA LEU A 497 -9.59 -18.03 -3.40
C LEU A 497 -8.60 -18.21 -2.24
N LYS A 498 -8.75 -17.45 -1.14
CA LYS A 498 -7.83 -17.49 0.01
C LYS A 498 -7.73 -18.84 0.69
N VAL A 499 -8.77 -19.68 0.62
CA VAL A 499 -8.77 -21.03 1.24
C VAL A 499 -8.01 -22.06 0.39
N CYS A 500 -7.67 -21.75 -0.86
CA CYS A 500 -6.85 -22.61 -1.71
C CYS A 500 -5.40 -22.53 -1.22
N LYS A 501 -4.88 -23.63 -0.68
CA LYS A 501 -3.53 -23.69 -0.09
C LYS A 501 -2.67 -24.76 -0.73
N THR A 502 -3.27 -25.86 -1.16
CA THR A 502 -2.54 -27.04 -1.65
C THR A 502 -2.85 -27.35 -3.10
N TYR A 503 -2.08 -28.27 -3.69
CA TYR A 503 -2.34 -28.79 -5.03
C TYR A 503 -3.70 -29.49 -5.14
N SER A 504 -4.15 -30.14 -4.06
CA SER A 504 -5.45 -30.80 -4.00
C SER A 504 -6.64 -29.85 -4.14
N ASP A 505 -6.41 -28.54 -3.96
CA ASP A 505 -7.42 -27.49 -4.14
C ASP A 505 -7.53 -26.99 -5.59
N CYS A 506 -6.74 -27.52 -6.52
CA CYS A 506 -6.61 -27.03 -7.90
C CYS A 506 -7.95 -26.97 -8.66
N ASP A 507 -8.76 -28.03 -8.59
CA ASP A 507 -10.04 -28.05 -9.29
C ASP A 507 -11.04 -27.04 -8.67
N PHE A 508 -11.00 -26.84 -7.35
CA PHE A 508 -11.80 -25.82 -6.65
C PHE A 508 -11.35 -24.40 -7.01
N PHE A 509 -10.04 -24.16 -7.11
CA PHE A 509 -9.48 -22.90 -7.60
C PHE A 509 -10.01 -22.57 -9.00
N TYR A 510 -9.94 -23.51 -9.95
CA TYR A 510 -10.41 -23.29 -11.31
C TYR A 510 -11.93 -23.07 -11.37
N PHE A 511 -12.71 -23.74 -10.52
CA PHE A 511 -14.14 -23.48 -10.37
C PHE A 511 -14.42 -22.04 -9.91
N ILE A 512 -13.71 -21.55 -8.88
CA ILE A 512 -13.85 -20.17 -8.40
C ILE A 512 -13.44 -19.19 -9.49
N PHE A 513 -12.30 -19.42 -10.14
CA PHE A 513 -11.76 -18.51 -11.15
C PHE A 513 -12.68 -18.40 -12.36
N TYR A 514 -13.26 -19.51 -12.81
CA TYR A 514 -14.26 -19.52 -13.88
C TYR A 514 -15.50 -18.68 -13.51
N ASN A 515 -16.09 -18.93 -12.34
CA ASN A 515 -17.29 -18.21 -11.90
C ASN A 515 -17.03 -16.72 -11.65
N PHE A 516 -15.84 -16.37 -11.14
CA PHE A 516 -15.40 -14.99 -11.00
C PHE A 516 -15.33 -14.27 -12.36
N LEU A 517 -14.75 -14.91 -13.37
CA LEU A 517 -14.66 -14.34 -14.71
C LEU A 517 -16.03 -14.21 -15.38
N ILE A 518 -16.97 -15.14 -15.15
CA ILE A 518 -18.37 -14.98 -15.57
C ILE A 518 -18.97 -13.72 -14.95
N ALA A 519 -18.83 -13.55 -13.64
CA ALA A 519 -19.51 -12.49 -12.90
C ALA A 519 -18.90 -11.10 -13.16
N HIS A 520 -17.58 -11.00 -13.34
CA HIS A 520 -16.89 -9.71 -13.24
C HIS A 520 -15.93 -9.36 -14.37
N SER A 521 -15.59 -10.27 -15.29
CA SER A 521 -14.54 -10.00 -16.28
C SER A 521 -14.78 -8.73 -17.11
N HIS A 522 -16.02 -8.42 -17.46
CA HIS A 522 -16.38 -7.20 -18.23
C HIS A 522 -16.04 -5.89 -17.50
N LYS A 523 -15.96 -5.90 -16.17
CA LYS A 523 -15.66 -4.72 -15.34
C LYS A 523 -14.17 -4.36 -15.33
N PHE A 524 -13.32 -5.24 -15.85
CA PHE A 524 -11.85 -5.11 -15.77
C PHE A 524 -11.20 -4.55 -17.04
N LEU A 525 -12.01 -4.15 -18.02
CA LEU A 525 -11.55 -3.46 -19.20
C LEU A 525 -11.31 -1.98 -18.89
N GLN A 526 -10.07 -1.53 -19.05
CA GLN A 526 -9.64 -0.17 -18.80
C GLN A 526 -9.19 0.48 -20.11
N TYR A 527 -9.50 1.77 -20.28
CA TYR A 527 -8.98 2.57 -21.38
C TYR A 527 -7.77 3.38 -20.91
N ASP A 528 -6.59 3.05 -21.44
CA ASP A 528 -5.38 3.82 -21.21
C ASP A 528 -5.39 5.07 -22.10
N LYS A 529 -5.74 6.21 -21.49
CA LYS A 529 -5.77 7.52 -22.17
C LYS A 529 -4.41 7.95 -22.72
N PHE A 530 -3.30 7.47 -22.16
CA PHE A 530 -1.96 7.86 -22.61
C PHE A 530 -1.52 7.07 -23.84
N ASN A 531 -1.85 5.78 -23.87
CA ASN A 531 -1.49 4.89 -24.98
C ASN A 531 -2.59 4.77 -26.04
N GLY A 532 -3.77 5.34 -25.80
CA GLY A 532 -4.94 5.27 -26.68
C GLY A 532 -5.43 3.83 -26.89
N LYS A 533 -5.22 2.94 -25.91
CA LYS A 533 -5.46 1.51 -26.03
C LYS A 533 -6.31 0.99 -24.88
N PHE A 534 -7.17 0.04 -25.20
CA PHE A 534 -7.83 -0.76 -24.19
C PHE A 534 -6.86 -1.80 -23.62
N SER A 535 -6.92 -1.99 -22.32
CA SER A 535 -6.22 -3.07 -21.61
C SER A 535 -7.17 -3.72 -20.63
N TRP A 536 -7.21 -5.04 -20.63
CA TRP A 536 -7.94 -5.81 -19.64
C TRP A 536 -6.97 -6.26 -18.54
N ARG A 537 -7.29 -6.02 -17.27
CA ARG A 537 -6.42 -6.40 -16.13
C ARG A 537 -7.22 -6.80 -14.91
N LEU A 538 -6.87 -7.96 -14.34
CA LEU A 538 -7.41 -8.42 -13.06
C LEU A 538 -7.17 -7.39 -11.93
N PRO A 539 -8.09 -7.28 -10.96
CA PRO A 539 -7.83 -6.53 -9.73
C PRO A 539 -6.57 -7.03 -9.03
N THR A 540 -5.76 -6.12 -8.48
CA THR A 540 -4.48 -6.45 -7.84
C THR A 540 -4.64 -7.50 -6.75
N GLN A 541 -5.66 -7.36 -5.89
CA GLN A 541 -5.94 -8.29 -4.79
C GLN A 541 -6.23 -9.73 -5.27
N ILE A 542 -6.91 -9.89 -6.40
CA ILE A 542 -7.17 -11.20 -7.02
C ILE A 542 -5.87 -11.77 -7.61
N GLY A 543 -5.11 -10.94 -8.32
CA GLY A 543 -3.79 -11.32 -8.85
C GLY A 543 -2.82 -11.76 -7.75
N ASP A 544 -2.83 -11.07 -6.60
CA ASP A 544 -2.01 -11.39 -5.43
C ASP A 544 -2.45 -12.73 -4.80
N ALA A 545 -3.76 -12.98 -4.66
CA ALA A 545 -4.28 -14.23 -4.13
C ALA A 545 -3.95 -15.43 -5.04
N ILE A 546 -4.09 -15.27 -6.35
CA ILE A 546 -3.67 -16.27 -7.36
C ILE A 546 -2.17 -16.53 -7.24
N SER A 547 -1.36 -15.47 -7.17
CA SER A 547 0.10 -15.59 -7.06
C SER A 547 0.52 -16.28 -5.77
N ALA A 548 -0.16 -16.01 -4.65
CA ALA A 548 0.08 -16.64 -3.37
C ALA A 548 -0.20 -18.15 -3.42
N TRP A 549 -1.33 -18.56 -4.01
CA TRP A 549 -1.64 -19.99 -4.22
C TRP A 549 -0.63 -20.65 -5.15
N LEU A 550 -0.32 -20.04 -6.31
CA LEU A 550 0.69 -20.59 -7.23
C LEU A 550 2.06 -20.76 -6.56
N SER A 551 2.42 -19.85 -5.64
CA SER A 551 3.68 -19.92 -4.89
C SER A 551 3.67 -21.00 -3.79
N SER A 552 2.51 -21.45 -3.32
CA SER A 552 2.39 -22.53 -2.32
C SER A 552 2.39 -23.93 -2.94
N LEU A 553 2.32 -24.05 -4.26
CA LEU A 553 2.43 -25.33 -4.96
C LEU A 553 3.93 -25.70 -5.08
N GLU A 554 4.43 -26.54 -4.17
CA GLU A 554 5.85 -26.96 -4.11
C GLU A 554 6.30 -27.89 -5.27
N ILE A 555 5.45 -28.20 -6.26
CA ILE A 555 5.72 -29.14 -7.36
C ILE A 555 5.69 -28.43 -8.72
N ASP A 556 6.70 -28.73 -9.56
CA ASP A 556 6.90 -28.38 -10.98
C ASP A 556 5.87 -27.42 -11.60
N ILE A 557 6.11 -26.15 -11.29
CA ILE A 557 5.19 -25.00 -11.25
C ILE A 557 4.74 -24.49 -12.64
N ARG A 558 5.22 -25.07 -13.74
CA ARG A 558 4.98 -24.50 -15.08
C ARG A 558 3.55 -24.72 -15.57
N GLU A 559 2.99 -25.92 -15.47
CA GLU A 559 1.71 -26.19 -16.13
C GLU A 559 0.56 -25.35 -15.57
N ASN A 560 0.40 -25.24 -14.23
CA ASN A 560 -0.66 -24.44 -13.63
C ASN A 560 -0.43 -22.93 -13.78
N THR A 561 0.82 -22.47 -13.65
CA THR A 561 1.14 -21.05 -13.86
C THR A 561 0.89 -20.66 -15.31
N ASP A 562 1.41 -21.44 -16.25
CA ASP A 562 1.22 -21.24 -17.68
C ASP A 562 -0.26 -21.30 -18.04
N ARG A 563 -1.03 -22.20 -17.41
CA ARG A 563 -2.47 -22.32 -17.65
C ARG A 563 -3.27 -21.12 -17.16
N VAL A 564 -3.00 -20.63 -15.95
CA VAL A 564 -3.67 -19.43 -15.41
C VAL A 564 -3.30 -18.20 -16.24
N LEU A 565 -2.03 -18.06 -16.64
CA LEU A 565 -1.59 -17.00 -17.55
C LEU A 565 -2.29 -17.09 -18.90
N GLN A 566 -2.34 -18.28 -19.50
CA GLN A 566 -3.03 -18.52 -20.76
C GLN A 566 -4.52 -18.14 -20.68
N ILE A 567 -5.23 -18.57 -19.63
CA ILE A 567 -6.64 -18.20 -19.43
C ILE A 567 -6.80 -16.66 -19.34
N THR A 568 -5.90 -16.01 -18.60
CA THR A 568 -5.92 -14.56 -18.41
C THR A 568 -5.67 -13.82 -19.73
N ASP A 569 -4.72 -14.31 -20.53
CA ASP A 569 -4.38 -13.76 -21.84
C ASP A 569 -5.53 -13.99 -22.84
N ASP A 570 -6.08 -15.20 -22.93
CA ASP A 570 -7.19 -15.55 -23.83
C ASP A 570 -8.47 -14.73 -23.52
N VAL A 571 -8.74 -14.47 -22.24
CA VAL A 571 -9.84 -13.60 -21.80
C VAL A 571 -9.56 -12.14 -22.15
N SER A 572 -8.32 -11.68 -21.95
CA SER A 572 -7.90 -10.33 -22.33
C SER A 572 -8.07 -10.10 -23.84
N GLU A 573 -7.57 -11.01 -24.67
CA GLU A 573 -7.75 -10.99 -26.13
C GLU A 573 -9.24 -10.96 -26.50
N SER A 574 -10.05 -11.77 -25.82
CA SER A 574 -11.50 -11.82 -26.03
C SER A 574 -12.24 -10.49 -25.83
N TYR A 575 -11.72 -9.58 -25.00
CA TYR A 575 -12.28 -8.24 -24.80
C TYR A 575 -11.61 -7.17 -25.66
N VAL A 576 -10.28 -7.25 -25.83
CA VAL A 576 -9.50 -6.25 -26.57
C VAL A 576 -9.79 -6.32 -28.08
N ASP A 577 -9.95 -7.53 -28.64
CA ASP A 577 -10.22 -7.72 -30.07
C ASP A 577 -11.62 -7.20 -30.44
N VAL A 578 -12.63 -7.42 -29.59
CA VAL A 578 -14.03 -7.06 -29.83
C VAL A 578 -14.28 -5.55 -29.79
N LYS A 579 -13.52 -4.79 -28.98
CA LYS A 579 -13.70 -3.32 -28.83
C LYS A 579 -12.80 -2.46 -29.72
N SER A 580 -11.99 -3.07 -30.58
CA SER A 580 -11.33 -2.33 -31.67
C SER A 580 -12.31 -1.85 -32.76
N ILE A 581 -13.60 -2.23 -32.67
CA ILE A 581 -14.61 -2.03 -33.72
C ILE A 581 -15.74 -1.05 -33.33
N ASP A 582 -16.12 -0.91 -32.05
CA ASP A 582 -17.25 -0.04 -31.66
C ASP A 582 -16.96 0.84 -30.43
N LEU A 583 -16.87 2.15 -30.69
CA LEU A 583 -16.60 3.20 -29.71
C LEU A 583 -17.68 4.27 -29.80
N GLU A 584 -18.88 3.99 -29.29
CA GLU A 584 -19.80 5.00 -28.76
C GLU A 584 -20.94 4.31 -27.97
N GLY A 585 -21.06 4.61 -26.67
CA GLY A 585 -22.29 4.38 -25.89
C GLY A 585 -22.58 2.98 -25.31
N HIS A 586 -21.89 1.90 -25.69
CA HIS A 586 -22.26 0.55 -25.24
C HIS A 586 -21.56 0.06 -23.96
N THR A 587 -22.36 -0.38 -22.99
CA THR A 587 -21.96 -1.13 -21.79
C THR A 587 -21.22 -2.41 -22.19
N VAL A 588 -20.05 -2.65 -21.58
CA VAL A 588 -19.26 -3.88 -21.84
C VAL A 588 -20.09 -5.07 -21.35
N GLN A 589 -20.45 -5.98 -22.25
CA GLN A 589 -21.19 -7.19 -21.91
C GLN A 589 -20.27 -8.23 -21.25
N PRO A 590 -20.79 -9.07 -20.33
CA PRO A 590 -20.07 -10.23 -19.81
C PRO A 590 -19.62 -11.16 -20.94
N ILE A 591 -18.48 -11.82 -20.73
CA ILE A 591 -17.99 -12.85 -21.65
C ILE A 591 -19.01 -13.98 -21.74
N ASP A 592 -19.27 -14.44 -22.96
CA ASP A 592 -20.16 -15.56 -23.20
C ASP A 592 -19.68 -16.82 -22.45
N LYS A 593 -20.62 -17.52 -21.77
CA LYS A 593 -20.31 -18.70 -20.95
C LYS A 593 -19.69 -19.82 -21.79
N LEU A 594 -20.17 -20.05 -23.02
CA LEU A 594 -19.62 -21.09 -23.89
C LEU A 594 -18.21 -20.73 -24.36
N LYS A 595 -17.97 -19.46 -24.69
CA LYS A 595 -16.63 -18.95 -25.02
C LYS A 595 -15.68 -19.15 -23.85
N LEU A 596 -16.08 -18.79 -22.63
CA LEU A 596 -15.25 -18.97 -21.44
C LEU A 596 -15.00 -20.44 -21.11
N ARG A 597 -16.00 -21.33 -21.30
CA ARG A 597 -15.81 -22.78 -21.18
C ARG A 597 -14.74 -23.31 -22.15
N ARG A 598 -14.71 -22.83 -23.39
CA ARG A 598 -13.65 -23.18 -24.36
C ARG A 598 -12.27 -22.74 -23.89
N ILE A 599 -12.16 -21.54 -23.33
CA ILE A 599 -10.89 -21.02 -22.76
C ILE A 599 -10.39 -21.93 -21.63
N PHE A 600 -11.27 -22.36 -20.72
CA PHE A 600 -10.93 -23.26 -19.61
C PHE A 600 -10.74 -24.74 -20.02
N GLY A 601 -11.25 -25.14 -21.19
CA GLY A 601 -11.18 -26.51 -21.73
C GLY A 601 -12.37 -27.38 -21.29
N GLU A 602 -12.55 -28.56 -21.89
CA GLU A 602 -13.78 -29.36 -21.73
C GLU A 602 -13.93 -30.14 -20.41
N ARG A 603 -13.17 -29.80 -19.35
CA ARG A 603 -13.28 -30.48 -18.05
C ARG A 603 -14.58 -30.08 -17.33
N LYS A 604 -15.62 -30.92 -17.45
CA LYS A 604 -16.95 -30.70 -16.85
C LYS A 604 -16.91 -30.39 -15.34
N THR A 605 -15.98 -30.97 -14.61
CA THR A 605 -15.82 -30.79 -13.14
C THR A 605 -15.47 -29.36 -12.73
N LEU A 606 -15.01 -28.50 -13.66
CA LEU A 606 -14.65 -27.11 -13.38
C LEU A 606 -15.83 -26.15 -13.45
N PHE A 607 -16.95 -26.57 -14.04
CA PHE A 607 -18.06 -25.67 -14.36
C PHE A 607 -19.25 -25.81 -13.41
N ASP A 608 -19.53 -27.04 -13.00
CA ASP A 608 -20.65 -27.40 -12.13
C ASP A 608 -20.09 -28.33 -11.04
N MET A 609 -19.55 -27.73 -9.98
CA MET A 609 -18.93 -28.45 -8.86
C MET A 609 -19.89 -28.48 -7.67
N ASP A 610 -20.20 -29.66 -7.15
CA ASP A 610 -20.89 -29.88 -5.89
C ASP A 610 -19.98 -30.57 -4.87
N SER A 611 -20.51 -30.84 -3.68
CA SER A 611 -19.77 -31.49 -2.59
C SER A 611 -19.15 -32.83 -3.01
N ASP A 612 -19.89 -33.65 -3.77
CA ASP A 612 -19.46 -34.99 -4.16
C ASP A 612 -18.36 -34.92 -5.22
N VAL A 613 -18.55 -34.08 -6.24
CA VAL A 613 -17.54 -33.82 -7.27
C VAL A 613 -16.26 -33.25 -6.67
N PHE A 614 -16.37 -32.32 -5.71
CA PHE A 614 -15.20 -31.76 -5.02
C PHE A 614 -14.44 -32.85 -4.25
N GLN A 615 -15.15 -33.71 -3.50
CA GLN A 615 -14.54 -34.80 -2.74
C GLN A 615 -13.82 -35.80 -3.66
N ASP A 616 -14.45 -36.19 -4.77
CA ASP A 616 -13.87 -37.11 -5.76
C ASP A 616 -12.61 -36.51 -6.41
N CYS A 617 -12.68 -35.24 -6.85
CA CYS A 617 -11.54 -34.55 -7.45
C CYS A 617 -10.39 -34.47 -6.45
N ARG A 618 -10.68 -34.07 -5.21
CA ARG A 618 -9.68 -33.95 -4.15
C ARG A 618 -9.05 -35.30 -3.82
N ALA A 619 -9.84 -36.36 -3.64
CA ALA A 619 -9.34 -37.70 -3.37
C ALA A 619 -8.43 -38.20 -4.50
N LYS A 620 -8.74 -37.85 -5.75
CA LYS A 620 -7.88 -38.14 -6.90
C LYS A 620 -6.55 -37.37 -6.82
N ARG A 621 -6.57 -36.07 -6.54
CA ARG A 621 -5.35 -35.25 -6.39
C ARG A 621 -4.49 -35.66 -5.21
N ASP A 622 -5.11 -36.00 -4.07
CA ASP A 622 -4.39 -36.48 -2.89
C ASP A 622 -3.67 -37.81 -3.20
N LYS A 623 -4.25 -38.69 -4.01
CA LYS A 623 -3.58 -39.91 -4.50
C LYS A 623 -2.40 -39.59 -5.45
N GLU A 624 -2.56 -38.61 -6.34
CA GLU A 624 -1.48 -38.15 -7.24
C GLU A 624 -0.28 -37.61 -6.43
N VAL A 625 -0.53 -36.82 -5.39
CA VAL A 625 0.49 -36.28 -4.48
C VAL A 625 1.13 -37.39 -3.63
N GLY A 626 0.31 -38.32 -3.11
CA GLY A 626 0.79 -39.46 -2.32
C GLY A 626 1.72 -40.40 -3.09
N MET A 627 1.61 -40.47 -4.41
CA MET A 627 2.50 -41.26 -5.27
C MET A 627 3.89 -40.62 -5.50
N GLN A 628 4.08 -39.33 -5.22
CA GLN A 628 5.34 -38.60 -5.45
C GLN A 628 6.22 -38.44 -4.20
N ALA A 629 5.72 -38.82 -3.02
CA ALA A 629 6.38 -38.97 -1.70
C ALA A 629 7.14 -37.76 -1.09
N CYS A 630 7.10 -37.71 0.25
CA CYS A 630 7.89 -36.86 1.17
C CYS A 630 7.65 -35.33 1.09
N PHE A 631 6.52 -34.87 1.62
CA PHE A 631 6.35 -33.45 1.96
C PHE A 631 5.98 -33.31 3.45
N THR A 632 6.94 -32.80 4.22
CA THR A 632 6.74 -32.33 5.59
C THR A 632 6.66 -30.81 5.58
N ALA A 633 5.47 -30.24 5.79
CA ALA A 633 5.34 -28.91 6.40
C ALA A 633 3.93 -28.73 6.97
N ASN A 634 3.87 -28.53 8.29
CA ASN A 634 2.87 -27.92 9.17
C ASN A 634 1.64 -27.15 8.58
N ASP A 635 0.86 -27.72 7.67
CA ASP A 635 -0.48 -27.22 7.37
C ASP A 635 -1.51 -27.90 8.27
N ALA A 636 -2.36 -27.10 8.92
CA ALA A 636 -3.49 -27.59 9.70
C ALA A 636 -4.30 -28.57 8.84
N ARG A 637 -4.34 -29.84 9.27
CA ARG A 637 -4.95 -30.93 8.53
C ARG A 637 -6.41 -30.57 8.23
N TYR A 638 -6.78 -30.51 6.95
CA TYR A 638 -8.16 -30.30 6.54
C TYR A 638 -9.05 -31.41 7.10
N ASP A 639 -10.15 -31.02 7.74
CA ASP A 639 -11.15 -31.89 8.35
C ASP A 639 -12.43 -31.87 7.50
N LEU A 640 -12.64 -32.94 6.73
CA LEU A 640 -13.81 -33.10 5.87
C LEU A 640 -15.10 -33.24 6.68
N VAL A 641 -15.05 -33.88 7.85
CA VAL A 641 -16.24 -34.12 8.68
C VAL A 641 -16.75 -32.80 9.23
N LEU A 642 -15.83 -31.94 9.68
CA LEU A 642 -16.16 -30.61 10.14
C LEU A 642 -16.72 -29.73 9.00
N ASP A 643 -16.12 -29.78 7.81
CA ASP A 643 -16.57 -29.00 6.65
C ASP A 643 -17.97 -29.45 6.16
N LEU A 644 -18.23 -30.77 6.13
CA LEU A 644 -19.57 -31.31 5.83
C LEU A 644 -20.61 -30.90 6.87
N SER A 645 -20.24 -30.85 8.15
CA SER A 645 -21.09 -30.34 9.21
C SER A 645 -21.45 -28.87 9.01
N TYR A 646 -20.48 -28.03 8.65
CA TYR A 646 -20.73 -26.63 8.28
C TYR A 646 -21.62 -26.51 7.05
N SER A 647 -21.35 -27.29 6.00
CA SER A 647 -22.15 -27.32 4.78
C SER A 647 -23.63 -27.60 5.08
N LYS A 648 -23.92 -28.64 5.88
CA LYS A 648 -25.28 -28.99 6.25
C LYS A 648 -25.99 -27.87 7.02
N ARG A 649 -25.30 -27.25 7.99
CA ARG A 649 -25.85 -26.13 8.77
C ARG A 649 -26.18 -24.91 7.91
N ILE A 650 -25.36 -24.61 6.90
CA ILE A 650 -25.62 -23.53 5.94
C ILE A 650 -26.84 -23.86 5.07
N GLU A 651 -26.93 -25.10 4.60
CA GLU A 651 -28.05 -25.56 3.81
C GLU A 651 -29.37 -25.50 4.59
N ASP A 652 -29.36 -25.94 5.85
CA ASP A 652 -30.52 -25.83 6.75
C ASP A 652 -30.91 -24.36 6.97
N LEU A 653 -29.91 -23.48 7.17
CA LEU A 653 -30.11 -22.05 7.41
C LEU A 653 -30.77 -21.36 6.21
N LEU A 654 -30.24 -21.58 5.01
CA LEU A 654 -30.79 -20.99 3.80
C LEU A 654 -32.15 -21.60 3.46
N SER A 655 -32.33 -22.92 3.62
CA SER A 655 -33.63 -23.59 3.41
C SER A 655 -34.71 -23.02 4.33
N TYR A 656 -34.41 -22.79 5.60
CA TYR A 656 -35.32 -22.14 6.53
C TYR A 656 -35.69 -20.73 6.07
N ILE A 657 -34.70 -19.92 5.70
CA ILE A 657 -34.94 -18.56 5.21
C ILE A 657 -35.85 -18.56 3.97
N ILE A 658 -35.60 -19.43 2.99
CA ILE A 658 -36.44 -19.58 1.79
C ILE A 658 -37.86 -19.97 2.19
N SER A 659 -38.02 -20.98 3.06
CA SER A 659 -39.34 -21.44 3.50
C SER A 659 -40.18 -20.32 4.12
N ARG A 660 -39.54 -19.44 4.91
CA ARG A 660 -40.19 -18.28 5.52
C ARG A 660 -40.52 -17.18 4.51
N GLN A 661 -39.69 -16.99 3.48
CA GLN A 661 -40.01 -16.07 2.39
C GLN A 661 -41.24 -16.52 1.60
N THR A 662 -41.37 -17.83 1.33
CA THR A 662 -42.53 -18.39 0.62
C THR A 662 -43.82 -18.22 1.43
N GLN A 663 -43.77 -18.52 2.74
CA GLN A 663 -44.90 -18.34 3.66
C GLN A 663 -45.39 -16.89 3.81
N GLN A 664 -44.59 -15.88 3.47
CA GLN A 664 -45.00 -14.47 3.48
C GLN A 664 -45.58 -13.98 2.15
N LYS A 665 -45.40 -14.74 1.06
CA LYS A 665 -45.92 -14.41 -0.28
C LYS A 665 -47.29 -15.05 -0.54
N GLU A 666 -47.61 -16.11 0.18
CA GLU A 666 -48.96 -16.68 0.33
C GLU A 666 -49.76 -15.88 1.37
#